data_AF-K9B335-F1
#
_entry.id   AF-K9B335-F1
#
_cell.length_a   1.000
_cell.length_b   1.000
_cell.length_c   1.000
_cell.angle_alpha   90.00
_cell.angle_beta   90.00
_cell.angle_gamma   90.00
#
_symmetry.space_group_name_H-M   'P 1'
#
loop_
_entity.id
_entity.type
_entity.pdbx_description
1 polymer ?
#
loop_
_entity_poly.entity_id
_entity_poly.type
_entity_poly.pdbx_seq_one_letter_code
_entity_poly.pdbx_strand_id
1 'polypeptide(L)'
;MEDYPAGWEADVVLRDGGTAHLRPIVPSDADALARMHEAQSPESIYLRFFAPLPKLPQRDLDRFVNVDHHDRVALVMTIGDDIIGVGRYDRISPTSAEVAFNIADAHQGRGIGSILLEHLAAAARESGLRKFTAEVLPQNRSMLQVFQAAGYEVSRGFDDGVVAVTFDIDPTARSIEVQATREHRAEAKSVRTVLHPSSVVVIGASRKRNSTGNLLIRNIVSAHFTGELWVVHPEADQVAGVPAYPSLGDLPGTADLAVIAVPADSVTEVVQECAAHGAKAVLVISSGFAETGRAGAELQRQVVATSRAYGMRLIGPNSFGIVNEAPDVRLNASLAPFLPEPGTLGLFSQSGALGTALLATAKNRGLGISTFVSAGNRADLSGNDLLQYWEEDPATHTVGLYLESIGNPRKFSRIARRVSRVKPVIVVKSDVTGRELPPGHVVRTSSLAPHALDQVLGQAGVVRADTVHQLFDLAQVFSTQPLPAGRRVGVIGNSAALSTLIVQRARAEGLTVESAVVSLHPEVDAETFGEALEAMYDRDDIDSVIVTFTPSAGAEENEIAARLAEAAARSAKTTVACFLGIHGVQDELTSFLTDSEGRRVTHTVPSYLGPEDAVWALARATDYARWRSADHGRFLEIEDLDDKGVREIVDEALTGAAPGCPVVLSRERARELLACYGIETVPYITAASVAEGLQAAETIGYPVALKAVTKSLRHRMELGGVRLNIDTPEELTEDFTAIQDLIASLPSDEEPLIDVQAMAPPGVPCVIRAGEDRLLGPMLSFSLAGDTTELLGDVEHRVAPLTDKDAGEMIRAIKSSPRLFGYRGLPPVDIDPLIDVLERLSVLVERHPQLLDIEMHPIVATETTSYILDVRISLLADATRIDTTRRLLS
;
A
#
# COMPACT_ATOMS: atom_id res chain seq x y z
N MET A 1 -0.67 -36.89 -3.10
CA MET A 1 -0.86 -35.44 -3.37
C MET A 1 0.27 -34.64 -2.70
N GLU A 2 1.46 -35.22 -2.52
CA GLU A 2 2.60 -34.58 -1.83
C GLU A 2 3.34 -33.56 -2.72
N ASP A 3 3.13 -33.58 -4.05
CA ASP A 3 3.80 -32.68 -5.01
C ASP A 3 2.93 -31.54 -5.57
N TYR A 4 1.72 -31.30 -5.03
CA TYR A 4 0.87 -30.21 -5.54
C TYR A 4 1.37 -28.84 -5.04
N PRO A 5 1.77 -27.91 -5.93
CA PRO A 5 2.33 -26.63 -5.52
C PRO A 5 1.20 -25.64 -5.21
N ALA A 6 0.52 -25.84 -4.07
CA ALA A 6 -0.62 -25.02 -3.63
C ALA A 6 -0.32 -23.51 -3.60
N GLY A 7 0.95 -23.13 -3.41
CA GLY A 7 1.34 -21.72 -3.44
C GLY A 7 1.21 -21.05 -4.81
N TRP A 8 1.09 -21.80 -5.92
CA TRP A 8 0.90 -21.26 -7.28
C TRP A 8 -0.55 -20.86 -7.57
N GLU A 9 -1.49 -21.19 -6.68
CA GLU A 9 -2.87 -20.73 -6.79
C GLU A 9 -2.99 -19.22 -6.59
N ALA A 10 -3.86 -18.60 -7.37
CA ALA A 10 -4.18 -17.18 -7.27
C ALA A 10 -5.58 -16.90 -7.83
N ASP A 11 -6.27 -15.95 -7.23
CA ASP A 11 -7.45 -15.34 -7.86
C ASP A 11 -7.01 -14.07 -8.58
N VAL A 12 -7.48 -13.88 -9.81
CA VAL A 12 -7.04 -12.79 -10.68
C VAL A 12 -8.21 -11.99 -11.21
N VAL A 13 -8.03 -10.68 -11.36
CA VAL A 13 -8.99 -9.80 -12.04
C VAL A 13 -8.67 -9.72 -13.53
N LEU A 14 -9.65 -10.04 -14.36
CA LEU A 14 -9.55 -10.03 -15.81
C LEU A 14 -9.74 -8.62 -16.37
N ARG A 15 -9.35 -8.41 -17.63
CA ARG A 15 -9.42 -7.09 -18.29
C ARG A 15 -10.84 -6.51 -18.38
N ASP A 16 -11.86 -7.35 -18.28
CA ASP A 16 -13.26 -6.93 -18.25
C ASP A 16 -13.78 -6.61 -16.84
N GLY A 17 -12.97 -6.80 -15.80
CA GLY A 17 -13.32 -6.57 -14.40
C GLY A 17 -13.89 -7.79 -13.68
N GLY A 18 -14.14 -8.91 -14.38
CA GLY A 18 -14.53 -10.16 -13.73
C GLY A 18 -13.34 -10.86 -13.06
N THR A 19 -13.58 -11.85 -12.20
CA THR A 19 -12.52 -12.66 -11.61
C THR A 19 -12.37 -14.01 -12.29
N ALA A 20 -11.21 -14.65 -12.09
CA ALA A 20 -11.00 -16.05 -12.41
C ALA A 20 -10.04 -16.68 -11.41
N HIS A 21 -10.11 -18.01 -11.26
CA HIS A 21 -9.22 -18.76 -10.39
C HIS A 21 -8.10 -19.39 -11.23
N LEU A 22 -6.85 -19.17 -10.83
CA LEU A 22 -5.66 -19.76 -11.45
C LEU A 22 -5.09 -20.81 -10.50
N ARG A 23 -4.80 -21.99 -11.02
CA ARG A 23 -4.17 -23.08 -10.25
C ARG A 23 -3.35 -24.04 -11.12
N PRO A 24 -2.45 -24.83 -10.53
CA PRO A 24 -1.85 -25.97 -11.22
C PRO A 24 -2.92 -26.94 -11.74
N ILE A 25 -2.66 -27.52 -12.92
CA ILE A 25 -3.51 -28.57 -13.48
C ILE A 25 -3.43 -29.84 -12.62
N VAL A 26 -4.53 -30.58 -12.53
CA VAL A 26 -4.59 -31.88 -11.85
C VAL A 26 -5.15 -32.96 -12.78
N PRO A 27 -4.88 -34.25 -12.54
CA PRO A 27 -5.37 -35.33 -13.41
C PRO A 27 -6.89 -35.36 -13.61
N SER A 28 -7.68 -34.90 -12.64
CA SER A 28 -9.15 -34.81 -12.74
C SER A 28 -9.65 -33.74 -13.73
N ASP A 29 -8.77 -32.88 -14.25
CA ASP A 29 -9.13 -31.83 -15.22
C ASP A 29 -9.30 -32.35 -16.65
N ALA A 30 -9.02 -33.64 -16.90
CA ALA A 30 -9.03 -34.23 -18.25
C ALA A 30 -10.34 -33.94 -19.01
N ASP A 31 -11.48 -34.14 -18.35
CA ASP A 31 -12.78 -33.92 -18.98
C ASP A 31 -13.05 -32.43 -19.26
N ALA A 32 -12.67 -31.54 -18.34
CA ALA A 32 -12.83 -30.10 -18.51
C ALA A 32 -11.92 -29.57 -19.63
N LEU A 33 -10.68 -30.06 -19.71
CA LEU A 33 -9.73 -29.71 -20.76
C LEU A 33 -10.20 -30.22 -22.14
N ALA A 34 -10.75 -31.43 -22.20
CA ALA A 34 -11.34 -31.98 -23.41
C ALA A 34 -12.55 -31.15 -23.87
N ARG A 35 -13.47 -30.80 -22.96
CA ARG A 35 -14.62 -29.92 -23.26
C ARG A 35 -14.16 -28.56 -23.80
N MET A 36 -13.18 -27.92 -23.16
CA MET A 36 -12.62 -26.66 -23.62
C MET A 36 -12.06 -26.78 -25.04
N HIS A 37 -11.30 -27.85 -25.32
CA HIS A 37 -10.68 -28.08 -26.63
C HIS A 37 -11.72 -28.33 -27.73
N GLU A 38 -12.73 -29.17 -27.47
CA GLU A 38 -13.78 -29.49 -28.44
C GLU A 38 -14.67 -28.28 -28.77
N ALA A 39 -14.78 -27.31 -27.85
CA ALA A 39 -15.50 -26.06 -28.07
C ALA A 39 -14.73 -25.00 -28.88
N GLN A 40 -13.45 -25.24 -29.21
CA GLN A 40 -12.64 -24.29 -29.99
C GLN A 40 -13.00 -24.29 -31.48
N SER A 41 -12.85 -23.14 -32.13
CA SER A 41 -12.92 -23.04 -33.58
C SER A 41 -11.78 -23.82 -34.26
N PRO A 42 -11.99 -24.30 -35.50
CA PRO A 42 -10.93 -24.94 -36.28
C PRO A 42 -9.69 -24.05 -36.47
N GLU A 43 -9.88 -22.73 -36.53
CA GLU A 43 -8.80 -21.75 -36.62
C GLU A 43 -7.95 -21.75 -35.35
N SER A 44 -8.55 -21.62 -34.16
CA SER A 44 -7.82 -21.64 -32.89
C SER A 44 -7.07 -22.96 -32.66
N ILE A 45 -7.68 -24.10 -33.01
CA ILE A 45 -7.03 -25.42 -32.96
C ILE A 45 -5.80 -25.43 -33.88
N TYR A 46 -5.96 -24.98 -35.13
CA TYR A 46 -4.86 -24.95 -36.09
C TYR A 46 -3.73 -24.01 -35.64
N LEU A 47 -4.06 -22.82 -35.13
CA LEU A 47 -3.08 -21.86 -34.62
C LEU A 47 -2.28 -22.39 -33.41
N ARG A 48 -2.84 -23.34 -32.64
CA ARG A 48 -2.19 -23.93 -31.46
C ARG A 48 -1.41 -25.20 -31.75
N PHE A 49 -1.94 -26.09 -32.58
CA PHE A 49 -1.39 -27.44 -32.80
C PHE A 49 -0.75 -27.62 -34.17
N PHE A 50 -0.82 -26.60 -35.03
CA PHE A 50 -0.33 -26.59 -36.42
C PHE A 50 -0.93 -27.72 -37.27
N ALA A 51 -2.05 -28.28 -36.83
CA ALA A 51 -2.75 -29.39 -37.44
C ALA A 51 -4.25 -29.34 -37.12
N PRO A 52 -5.13 -29.85 -38.01
CA PRO A 52 -6.56 -29.98 -37.75
C PRO A 52 -6.79 -31.11 -36.73
N LEU A 53 -6.86 -30.75 -35.46
CA LEU A 53 -7.02 -31.69 -34.34
C LEU A 53 -8.36 -31.47 -33.63
N PRO A 54 -9.51 -31.87 -34.21
CA PRO A 54 -10.84 -31.57 -33.65
C PRO A 54 -11.09 -32.21 -32.28
N LYS A 55 -10.39 -33.30 -31.95
CA LYS A 55 -10.40 -33.94 -30.63
C LYS A 55 -8.98 -34.25 -30.20
N LEU A 56 -8.68 -34.04 -28.92
CA LEU A 56 -7.40 -34.45 -28.35
C LEU A 56 -7.34 -35.99 -28.26
N PRO A 57 -6.28 -36.64 -28.79
CA PRO A 57 -6.05 -38.06 -28.56
C PRO A 57 -5.92 -38.33 -27.05
N GLN A 58 -6.48 -39.45 -26.56
CA GLN A 58 -6.44 -39.78 -25.13
C GLN A 58 -5.02 -39.73 -24.55
N ARG A 59 -4.03 -40.22 -25.30
CA ARG A 59 -2.61 -40.18 -24.90
C ARG A 59 -2.11 -38.76 -24.65
N ASP A 60 -2.51 -37.80 -25.48
CA ASP A 60 -2.06 -36.42 -25.36
C ASP A 60 -2.81 -35.72 -24.21
N LEU A 61 -4.10 -36.03 -24.03
CA LEU A 61 -4.88 -35.55 -22.89
C LEU A 61 -4.28 -36.04 -21.55
N ASP A 62 -4.01 -37.34 -21.44
CA ASP A 62 -3.35 -37.94 -20.27
C ASP A 62 -2.00 -37.28 -20.01
N ARG A 63 -1.20 -37.05 -21.05
CA ARG A 63 0.09 -36.36 -20.94
C ARG A 63 -0.06 -34.90 -20.47
N PHE A 64 -1.15 -34.22 -20.84
CA PHE A 64 -1.33 -32.79 -20.54
C PHE A 64 -1.77 -32.54 -19.10
N VAL A 65 -2.52 -33.47 -18.50
CA VAL A 65 -3.01 -33.34 -17.11
C VAL A 65 -2.08 -33.98 -16.07
N ASN A 66 -1.18 -34.88 -16.49
CA ASN A 66 -0.16 -35.47 -15.62
C ASN A 66 1.19 -34.77 -15.81
N VAL A 67 1.53 -33.91 -14.85
CA VAL A 67 2.75 -33.09 -14.80
C VAL A 67 3.49 -33.30 -13.48
N ASP A 68 4.81 -33.03 -13.46
CA ASP A 68 5.68 -33.22 -12.28
C ASP A 68 5.93 -31.94 -11.49
N HIS A 69 5.37 -30.81 -11.94
CA HIS A 69 5.53 -29.49 -11.34
C HIS A 69 6.99 -28.98 -11.27
N HIS A 70 7.90 -29.53 -12.08
CA HIS A 70 9.31 -29.12 -12.12
C HIS A 70 9.90 -29.04 -13.53
N ASP A 71 9.86 -30.14 -14.29
CA ASP A 71 10.30 -30.18 -15.68
C ASP A 71 9.12 -29.96 -16.63
N ARG A 72 7.92 -30.33 -16.17
CA ARG A 72 6.66 -30.13 -16.88
C ARG A 72 5.71 -29.42 -15.94
N VAL A 73 5.23 -28.25 -16.34
CA VAL A 73 4.28 -27.45 -15.57
C VAL A 73 3.12 -27.06 -16.46
N ALA A 74 1.91 -27.13 -15.91
CA ALA A 74 0.74 -26.54 -16.54
C ALA A 74 -0.12 -25.84 -15.48
N LEU A 75 -0.57 -24.64 -15.82
CA LEU A 75 -1.50 -23.83 -15.05
C LEU A 75 -2.80 -23.70 -15.84
N VAL A 76 -3.91 -23.87 -15.15
CA VAL A 76 -5.26 -23.66 -15.68
C VAL A 76 -5.85 -22.40 -15.06
N MET A 77 -6.65 -21.70 -15.85
CA MET A 77 -7.53 -20.64 -15.36
C MET A 77 -8.98 -21.10 -15.50
N THR A 78 -9.78 -20.96 -14.45
CA THR A 78 -11.14 -21.47 -14.39
C THR A 78 -12.14 -20.39 -13.98
N ILE A 79 -13.37 -20.51 -14.51
CA ILE A 79 -14.58 -19.86 -14.00
C ILE A 79 -15.61 -20.98 -13.78
N GLY A 80 -16.04 -21.18 -12.53
CA GLY A 80 -16.75 -22.37 -12.10
C GLY A 80 -15.90 -23.61 -12.35
N ASP A 81 -16.53 -24.63 -12.93
CA ASP A 81 -15.88 -25.89 -13.32
C ASP A 81 -15.27 -25.85 -14.73
N ASP A 82 -15.40 -24.71 -15.44
CA ASP A 82 -14.95 -24.57 -16.81
C ASP A 82 -13.52 -23.99 -16.87
N ILE A 83 -12.65 -24.68 -17.61
CA ILE A 83 -11.33 -24.18 -17.95
C ILE A 83 -11.46 -23.17 -19.09
N ILE A 84 -11.06 -21.94 -18.83
CA ILE A 84 -11.12 -20.83 -19.79
C ILE A 84 -9.77 -20.54 -20.44
N GLY A 85 -8.69 -21.11 -19.91
CA GLY A 85 -7.37 -21.07 -20.52
C GLY A 85 -6.37 -21.99 -19.83
N VAL A 86 -5.38 -22.45 -20.60
CA VAL A 86 -4.28 -23.29 -20.11
C VAL A 86 -2.97 -22.75 -20.65
N GLY A 87 -1.99 -22.59 -19.76
CA GLY A 87 -0.61 -22.31 -20.12
C GLY A 87 0.29 -23.41 -19.58
N ARG A 88 1.31 -23.81 -20.33
CA ARG A 88 2.22 -24.87 -19.92
C ARG A 88 3.65 -24.60 -20.38
N TYR A 89 4.62 -25.19 -19.69
CA TYR A 89 5.98 -25.32 -20.20
C TYR A 89 6.52 -26.75 -20.05
N ASP A 90 7.42 -27.13 -20.96
CA ASP A 90 8.20 -28.36 -20.89
C ASP A 90 9.71 -27.98 -20.97
N ARG A 91 10.52 -28.43 -20.01
CA ARG A 91 11.97 -28.13 -19.96
C ARG A 91 12.69 -28.76 -21.16
N ILE A 92 13.50 -27.95 -21.85
CA ILE A 92 14.31 -28.38 -23.01
C ILE A 92 15.82 -28.36 -22.73
N SER A 93 16.26 -27.55 -21.77
CA SER A 93 17.65 -27.51 -21.29
C SER A 93 17.68 -27.19 -19.78
N PRO A 94 18.84 -27.28 -19.11
CA PRO A 94 18.93 -26.94 -17.69
C PRO A 94 18.41 -25.54 -17.34
N THR A 95 18.46 -24.58 -18.28
CA THR A 95 18.07 -23.18 -18.05
C THR A 95 16.94 -22.68 -18.96
N SER A 96 16.36 -23.53 -19.81
CA SER A 96 15.30 -23.12 -20.74
C SER A 96 14.17 -24.14 -20.90
N ALA A 97 12.97 -23.62 -21.17
CA ALA A 97 11.77 -24.41 -21.43
C ALA A 97 11.02 -23.91 -22.68
N GLU A 98 10.28 -24.81 -23.33
CA GLU A 98 9.31 -24.47 -24.37
C GLU A 98 7.97 -24.16 -23.70
N VAL A 99 7.33 -23.04 -24.07
CA VAL A 99 6.06 -22.58 -23.48
C VAL A 99 4.95 -22.56 -24.52
N ALA A 100 3.73 -22.94 -24.08
CA ALA A 100 2.57 -22.93 -24.96
C ALA A 100 1.26 -22.59 -24.22
N PHE A 101 0.35 -21.91 -24.92
CA PHE A 101 -0.90 -21.40 -24.36
C PHE A 101 -2.10 -21.83 -25.21
N ASN A 102 -3.23 -22.12 -24.60
CA ASN A 102 -4.50 -22.34 -25.27
C ASN A 102 -5.60 -21.60 -24.50
N ILE A 103 -6.26 -20.62 -25.13
CA ILE A 103 -7.28 -19.78 -24.49
C ILE A 103 -8.61 -20.05 -25.16
N ALA A 104 -9.66 -20.29 -24.37
CA ALA A 104 -10.97 -20.57 -24.92
C ALA A 104 -11.48 -19.39 -25.76
N ASP A 105 -11.95 -19.66 -26.99
CA ASP A 105 -12.44 -18.64 -27.94
C ASP A 105 -13.40 -17.61 -27.30
N ALA A 106 -14.38 -18.05 -26.50
CA ALA A 106 -15.33 -17.19 -25.83
C ALA A 106 -14.70 -16.24 -24.77
N HIS A 107 -13.46 -16.49 -24.37
CA HIS A 107 -12.74 -15.77 -23.33
C HIS A 107 -11.49 -15.04 -23.85
N GLN A 108 -11.24 -15.06 -25.17
CA GLN A 108 -10.14 -14.30 -25.76
C GLN A 108 -10.32 -12.79 -25.57
N GLY A 109 -9.20 -12.05 -25.51
CA GLY A 109 -9.20 -10.59 -25.27
C GLY A 109 -9.39 -10.17 -23.81
N ARG A 110 -9.65 -11.10 -22.89
CA ARG A 110 -9.83 -10.84 -21.44
C ARG A 110 -8.52 -10.76 -20.65
N GLY A 111 -7.36 -10.87 -21.31
CA GLY A 111 -6.02 -10.76 -20.68
C GLY A 111 -5.44 -12.08 -20.14
N ILE A 112 -6.17 -13.20 -20.30
CA ILE A 112 -5.82 -14.52 -19.74
C ILE A 112 -4.42 -14.98 -20.15
N GLY A 113 -4.06 -14.85 -21.44
CA GLY A 113 -2.76 -15.28 -21.93
C GLY A 113 -1.58 -14.57 -21.26
N SER A 114 -1.69 -13.25 -21.04
CA SER A 114 -0.66 -12.48 -20.35
C SER A 114 -0.55 -12.86 -18.88
N ILE A 115 -1.67 -13.09 -18.19
CA ILE A 115 -1.67 -13.54 -16.79
C ILE A 115 -1.03 -14.93 -16.68
N LEU A 116 -1.45 -15.90 -17.50
CA LEU A 116 -0.87 -17.24 -17.50
C LEU A 116 0.64 -17.21 -17.77
N LEU A 117 1.08 -16.39 -18.71
CA LEU A 117 2.50 -16.23 -19.03
C LEU A 117 3.30 -15.73 -17.82
N GLU A 118 2.78 -14.77 -17.07
CA GLU A 118 3.47 -14.23 -15.90
C GLU A 118 3.55 -15.23 -14.75
N HIS A 119 2.46 -15.93 -14.47
CA HIS A 119 2.43 -16.96 -13.45
C HIS A 119 3.32 -18.16 -13.83
N LEU A 120 3.35 -18.56 -15.11
CA LEU A 120 4.27 -19.58 -15.59
C LEU A 120 5.73 -19.14 -15.51
N ALA A 121 6.04 -17.89 -15.88
CA ALA A 121 7.38 -17.35 -15.77
C ALA A 121 7.85 -17.35 -14.31
N ALA A 122 6.97 -17.00 -13.37
CA ALA A 122 7.25 -17.09 -11.94
C ALA A 122 7.54 -18.54 -11.49
N ALA A 123 6.67 -19.48 -11.86
CA ALA A 123 6.87 -20.90 -11.54
C ALA A 123 8.16 -21.45 -12.15
N ALA A 124 8.50 -21.06 -13.37
CA ALA A 124 9.72 -21.48 -14.05
C ALA A 124 11.00 -20.97 -13.37
N ARG A 125 11.00 -19.72 -12.85
CA ARG A 125 12.12 -19.19 -12.07
C ARG A 125 12.35 -19.98 -10.78
N GLU A 126 11.28 -20.38 -10.10
CA GLU A 126 11.35 -21.25 -8.91
C GLU A 126 11.98 -22.61 -9.24
N SER A 127 11.77 -23.11 -10.47
CA SER A 127 12.40 -24.34 -10.98
C SER A 127 13.79 -24.10 -11.61
N GLY A 128 14.41 -22.93 -11.41
CA GLY A 128 15.76 -22.61 -11.89
C GLY A 128 15.88 -22.32 -13.39
N LEU A 129 14.78 -22.11 -14.10
CA LEU A 129 14.78 -21.70 -15.50
C LEU A 129 15.08 -20.20 -15.62
N ARG A 130 15.65 -19.81 -16.76
CA ARG A 130 15.94 -18.41 -17.10
C ARG A 130 15.32 -17.98 -18.42
N LYS A 131 14.97 -18.92 -19.30
CA LYS A 131 14.47 -18.58 -20.64
C LYS A 131 13.26 -19.41 -21.04
N PHE A 132 12.34 -18.78 -21.73
CA PHE A 132 11.28 -19.46 -22.48
C PHE A 132 11.52 -19.34 -23.97
N THR A 133 11.07 -20.38 -24.67
CA THR A 133 11.05 -20.48 -26.13
C THR A 133 9.64 -20.85 -26.56
N ALA A 134 9.16 -20.31 -27.67
CA ALA A 134 7.85 -20.63 -28.23
C ALA A 134 7.89 -20.58 -29.75
N GLU A 135 7.21 -21.51 -30.40
CA GLU A 135 6.94 -21.47 -31.83
C GLU A 135 5.52 -20.96 -32.06
N VAL A 136 5.38 -19.94 -32.91
CA VAL A 136 4.10 -19.30 -33.19
C VAL A 136 3.91 -19.13 -34.69
N LEU A 137 2.77 -19.55 -35.23
CA LEU A 137 2.46 -19.30 -36.63
C LEU A 137 2.39 -17.78 -36.90
N PRO A 138 2.97 -17.27 -38.02
CA PRO A 138 2.97 -15.84 -38.34
C PRO A 138 1.57 -15.19 -38.36
N GLN A 139 0.53 -15.98 -38.61
CA GLN A 139 -0.87 -15.53 -38.61
C GLN A 139 -1.44 -15.29 -37.20
N ASN A 140 -0.85 -15.89 -36.15
CA ASN A 140 -1.31 -15.73 -34.77
C ASN A 140 -0.83 -14.40 -34.16
N ARG A 141 -1.34 -13.30 -34.72
CA ARG A 141 -0.98 -11.93 -34.30
C ARG A 141 -1.30 -11.67 -32.82
N SER A 142 -2.36 -12.29 -32.29
CA SER A 142 -2.77 -12.16 -30.90
C SER A 142 -1.70 -12.71 -29.95
N MET A 143 -1.18 -13.92 -30.19
CA MET A 143 -0.11 -14.49 -29.36
C MET A 143 1.21 -13.72 -29.49
N LEU A 144 1.56 -13.29 -30.71
CA LEU A 144 2.75 -12.45 -30.92
C LEU A 144 2.65 -11.13 -30.14
N GLN A 145 1.46 -10.53 -30.07
CA GLN A 145 1.20 -9.34 -29.26
C GLN A 145 1.30 -9.62 -27.76
N VAL A 146 0.86 -10.79 -27.26
CA VAL A 146 1.03 -11.17 -25.85
C VAL A 146 2.52 -11.20 -25.49
N PHE A 147 3.35 -11.83 -26.32
CA PHE A 147 4.79 -11.88 -26.09
C PHE A 147 5.44 -10.49 -26.19
N GLN A 148 5.08 -9.70 -27.20
CA GLN A 148 5.62 -8.35 -27.36
C GLN A 148 5.19 -7.41 -26.22
N ALA A 149 3.94 -7.52 -25.74
CA ALA A 149 3.41 -6.71 -24.64
C ALA A 149 4.05 -7.07 -23.31
N ALA A 150 4.43 -8.33 -23.11
CA ALA A 150 5.23 -8.75 -21.96
C ALA A 150 6.70 -8.26 -22.00
N GLY A 151 7.08 -7.53 -23.06
CA GLY A 151 8.38 -6.87 -23.20
C GLY A 151 9.41 -7.67 -24.01
N TYR A 152 9.00 -8.69 -24.76
CA TYR A 152 9.93 -9.61 -25.41
C TYR A 152 10.31 -9.23 -26.85
N GLU A 153 11.56 -9.49 -27.20
CA GLU A 153 12.07 -9.33 -28.57
C GLU A 153 11.69 -10.54 -29.43
N VAL A 154 10.99 -10.30 -30.53
CA VAL A 154 10.64 -11.34 -31.50
C VAL A 154 11.81 -11.53 -32.46
N SER A 155 12.71 -12.49 -32.19
CA SER A 155 13.76 -12.87 -33.12
C SER A 155 13.16 -13.64 -34.30
N ARG A 156 12.88 -12.96 -35.40
CA ARG A 156 12.30 -13.57 -36.61
C ARG A 156 13.32 -14.47 -37.31
N GLY A 157 13.44 -15.71 -36.85
CA GLY A 157 13.98 -16.81 -37.65
C GLY A 157 12.86 -17.43 -38.46
N PHE A 158 12.86 -17.23 -39.79
CA PHE A 158 11.99 -17.99 -40.68
C PHE A 158 12.64 -19.35 -40.92
N ASP A 159 12.33 -20.32 -40.07
CA ASP A 159 12.63 -21.73 -40.34
C ASP A 159 11.30 -22.49 -40.36
N ASP A 160 11.05 -23.27 -41.41
CA ASP A 160 9.84 -24.07 -41.61
C ASP A 160 8.46 -23.38 -41.46
N GLY A 161 8.38 -22.05 -41.65
CA GLY A 161 7.12 -21.31 -41.71
C GLY A 161 6.51 -20.92 -40.36
N VAL A 162 7.25 -21.11 -39.26
CA VAL A 162 6.89 -20.64 -37.90
C VAL A 162 7.78 -19.46 -37.48
N VAL A 163 7.30 -18.67 -36.51
CA VAL A 163 8.08 -17.61 -35.85
C VAL A 163 8.54 -18.16 -34.50
N ALA A 164 9.85 -18.38 -34.36
CA ALA A 164 10.45 -18.69 -33.07
C ALA A 164 10.57 -17.42 -32.21
N VAL A 165 10.11 -17.49 -30.97
CA VAL A 165 10.23 -16.42 -29.97
C VAL A 165 11.04 -16.97 -28.82
N THR A 166 12.10 -16.26 -28.42
CA THR A 166 12.91 -16.61 -27.24
C THR A 166 13.01 -15.40 -26.34
N PHE A 167 12.81 -15.59 -25.03
CA PHE A 167 12.90 -14.49 -24.08
C PHE A 167 13.39 -14.91 -22.71
N ASP A 168 14.03 -13.96 -22.03
CA ASP A 168 14.39 -14.07 -20.63
C ASP A 168 13.13 -13.94 -19.76
N ILE A 169 13.00 -14.81 -18.76
CA ILE A 169 11.84 -14.80 -17.87
C ILE A 169 12.06 -13.91 -16.64
N ASP A 170 13.25 -13.35 -16.45
CA ASP A 170 13.49 -12.38 -15.40
C ASP A 170 12.72 -11.07 -15.67
N PRO A 171 12.01 -10.52 -14.66
CA PRO A 171 11.18 -9.34 -14.85
C PRO A 171 12.05 -8.11 -15.17
N THR A 172 11.76 -7.46 -16.28
CA THR A 172 12.35 -6.16 -16.64
C THR A 172 11.51 -5.01 -16.07
N ALA A 173 12.09 -3.81 -15.88
CA ALA A 173 11.36 -2.62 -15.44
C ALA A 173 10.10 -2.36 -16.31
N ARG A 174 10.24 -2.52 -17.63
CA ARG A 174 9.13 -2.40 -18.58
C ARG A 174 8.04 -3.45 -18.34
N SER A 175 8.41 -4.71 -18.09
CA SER A 175 7.42 -5.77 -17.85
C SER A 175 6.63 -5.53 -16.56
N ILE A 176 7.28 -5.03 -15.51
CA ILE A 176 6.65 -4.67 -14.23
C ILE A 176 5.67 -3.50 -14.41
N GLU A 177 6.04 -2.48 -15.19
CA GLU A 177 5.17 -1.34 -15.47
C GLU A 177 3.91 -1.75 -16.25
N VAL A 178 4.07 -2.62 -17.27
CA VAL A 178 2.93 -3.16 -18.04
C VAL A 178 2.01 -3.98 -17.16
N GLN A 179 2.56 -4.83 -16.29
CA GLN A 179 1.81 -5.61 -15.29
C GLN A 179 0.99 -4.69 -14.38
N ALA A 180 1.64 -3.71 -13.76
CA ALA A 180 1.01 -2.75 -12.87
C ALA A 180 -0.10 -1.95 -13.57
N THR A 181 0.11 -1.55 -14.83
CA THR A 181 -0.90 -0.82 -15.62
C THR A 181 -2.11 -1.70 -15.96
N ARG A 182 -1.88 -2.98 -16.26
CA ARG A 182 -2.96 -3.93 -16.54
C ARG A 182 -3.77 -4.24 -15.29
N GLU A 183 -3.08 -4.52 -14.18
CA GLU A 183 -3.67 -4.69 -12.84
C GLU A 183 -4.57 -3.50 -12.50
N HIS A 184 -4.04 -2.28 -12.63
CA HIS A 184 -4.78 -1.05 -12.39
C HIS A 184 -6.08 -0.96 -13.17
N ARG A 185 -6.02 -1.13 -14.49
CA ARG A 185 -7.21 -1.03 -15.36
C ARG A 185 -8.25 -2.13 -15.07
N ALA A 186 -7.77 -3.34 -14.77
CA ALA A 186 -8.65 -4.47 -14.45
C ALA A 186 -9.39 -4.23 -13.12
N GLU A 187 -8.67 -3.81 -12.07
CA GLU A 187 -9.24 -3.53 -10.75
C GLU A 187 -10.17 -2.30 -10.76
N ALA A 188 -9.76 -1.21 -11.41
CA ALA A 188 -10.61 -0.02 -11.56
C ALA A 188 -11.93 -0.35 -12.27
N LYS A 189 -11.88 -1.17 -13.34
CA LYS A 189 -13.08 -1.63 -14.05
C LYS A 189 -13.94 -2.59 -13.21
N SER A 190 -13.31 -3.47 -12.45
CA SER A 190 -13.96 -4.36 -11.50
C SER A 190 -14.77 -3.56 -10.47
N VAL A 191 -14.16 -2.56 -9.83
CA VAL A 191 -14.84 -1.67 -8.87
C VAL A 191 -15.92 -0.84 -9.55
N ARG A 192 -15.67 -0.33 -10.76
CA ARG A 192 -16.69 0.41 -11.52
C ARG A 192 -17.94 -0.42 -11.76
N THR A 193 -17.80 -1.71 -12.04
CA THR A 193 -18.93 -2.64 -12.24
C THR A 193 -19.78 -2.76 -10.97
N VAL A 194 -19.16 -2.69 -9.79
CA VAL A 194 -19.86 -2.68 -8.50
C VAL A 194 -20.58 -1.35 -8.24
N LEU A 195 -19.93 -0.23 -8.55
CA LEU A 195 -20.41 1.11 -8.18
C LEU A 195 -21.38 1.71 -9.21
N HIS A 196 -21.35 1.26 -10.47
CA HIS A 196 -22.23 1.72 -11.56
C HIS A 196 -23.10 0.57 -12.10
N PRO A 197 -23.90 -0.13 -11.28
CA PRO A 197 -24.76 -1.19 -11.76
C PRO A 197 -25.93 -0.60 -12.56
N SER A 198 -26.31 -1.25 -13.65
CA SER A 198 -27.54 -0.92 -14.40
C SER A 198 -28.77 -1.61 -13.83
N SER A 199 -28.58 -2.70 -13.09
CA SER A 199 -29.63 -3.46 -12.44
C SER A 199 -29.18 -3.94 -11.05
N VAL A 200 -30.09 -3.87 -10.08
CA VAL A 200 -29.86 -4.27 -8.69
C VAL A 200 -30.98 -5.20 -8.23
N VAL A 201 -30.61 -6.31 -7.58
CA VAL A 201 -31.57 -7.19 -6.91
C VAL A 201 -31.33 -7.22 -5.41
N VAL A 202 -32.39 -7.13 -4.61
CA VAL A 202 -32.31 -7.27 -3.15
C VAL A 202 -32.86 -8.64 -2.71
N ILE A 203 -32.01 -9.42 -2.05
CA ILE A 203 -32.29 -10.77 -1.53
C ILE A 203 -32.32 -10.72 -0.01
N GLY A 204 -33.32 -11.37 0.61
CA GLY A 204 -33.61 -11.21 2.05
C GLY A 204 -34.57 -10.07 2.35
N ALA A 205 -35.38 -9.67 1.36
CA ALA A 205 -36.44 -8.70 1.55
C ALA A 205 -37.54 -9.24 2.47
N SER A 206 -38.17 -8.34 3.23
CA SER A 206 -39.30 -8.67 4.08
C SER A 206 -40.36 -7.58 4.02
N ARG A 207 -41.63 -7.97 4.21
CA ARG A 207 -42.74 -7.02 4.39
C ARG A 207 -42.61 -6.21 5.71
N LYS A 208 -41.79 -6.68 6.65
CA LYS A 208 -41.53 -5.97 7.93
C LYS A 208 -40.67 -4.74 7.67
N ARG A 209 -41.23 -3.55 7.95
CA ARG A 209 -40.57 -2.25 7.74
C ARG A 209 -39.22 -2.09 8.46
N ASN A 210 -39.04 -2.75 9.60
CA ASN A 210 -37.82 -2.66 10.41
C ASN A 210 -36.77 -3.73 10.04
N SER A 211 -37.01 -4.54 9.01
CA SER A 211 -36.01 -5.49 8.53
C SER A 211 -34.93 -4.81 7.68
N THR A 212 -33.72 -5.35 7.71
CA THR A 212 -32.57 -4.87 6.92
C THR A 212 -32.87 -4.85 5.42
N GLY A 213 -33.41 -5.94 4.86
CA GLY A 213 -33.79 -6.00 3.44
C GLY A 213 -34.82 -4.93 3.04
N ASN A 214 -35.82 -4.66 3.88
CA ASN A 214 -36.80 -3.61 3.60
C ASN A 214 -36.18 -2.20 3.65
N LEU A 215 -35.28 -1.96 4.60
CA LEU A 215 -34.55 -0.69 4.70
C LEU A 215 -33.72 -0.42 3.44
N LEU A 216 -32.97 -1.42 2.95
CA LEU A 216 -32.17 -1.31 1.74
C LEU A 216 -33.02 -0.95 0.51
N ILE A 217 -34.15 -1.63 0.31
CA ILE A 217 -35.06 -1.32 -0.80
C ILE A 217 -35.55 0.13 -0.71
N ARG A 218 -35.98 0.57 0.48
CA ARG A 218 -36.45 1.94 0.69
C ARG A 218 -35.36 2.97 0.44
N ASN A 219 -34.12 2.67 0.83
CA ASN A 219 -32.98 3.56 0.64
C ASN A 219 -32.63 3.70 -0.84
N ILE A 220 -32.60 2.61 -1.61
CA ILE A 220 -32.35 2.64 -3.06
C ILE A 220 -33.45 3.44 -3.77
N VAL A 221 -34.72 3.22 -3.42
CA VAL A 221 -35.85 3.97 -4.00
C VAL A 221 -35.79 5.46 -3.64
N SER A 222 -35.47 5.78 -2.39
CA SER A 222 -35.42 7.18 -1.91
C SER A 222 -34.24 7.97 -2.50
N ALA A 223 -33.16 7.28 -2.89
CA ALA A 223 -32.03 7.88 -3.60
C ALA A 223 -32.35 8.16 -5.08
N HIS A 224 -33.45 7.63 -5.61
CA HIS A 224 -33.82 7.70 -7.02
C HIS A 224 -32.81 6.99 -7.94
N PHE A 225 -32.45 5.76 -7.58
CA PHE A 225 -31.63 4.89 -8.43
C PHE A 225 -32.17 4.85 -9.86
N THR A 226 -31.28 5.09 -10.82
CA THR A 226 -31.62 5.29 -12.23
C THR A 226 -31.77 3.98 -13.00
N GLY A 227 -31.21 2.88 -12.48
CA GLY A 227 -31.29 1.55 -13.06
C GLY A 227 -32.52 0.75 -12.65
N GLU A 228 -32.54 -0.53 -13.02
CA GLU A 228 -33.63 -1.45 -12.69
C GLU A 228 -33.46 -2.02 -11.27
N LEU A 229 -34.52 -1.98 -10.47
CA LEU A 229 -34.52 -2.52 -9.11
C LEU A 229 -35.53 -3.66 -8.98
N TRP A 230 -35.05 -4.81 -8.53
CA TRP A 230 -35.86 -6.00 -8.26
C TRP A 230 -35.70 -6.51 -6.84
N VAL A 231 -36.67 -7.31 -6.41
CA VAL A 231 -36.67 -7.92 -5.09
C VAL A 231 -36.93 -9.42 -5.22
N VAL A 232 -36.22 -10.24 -4.47
CA VAL A 232 -36.54 -11.66 -4.31
C VAL A 232 -37.33 -11.86 -3.02
N HIS A 233 -38.56 -12.34 -3.14
CA HIS A 233 -39.43 -12.69 -2.01
C HIS A 233 -40.37 -13.85 -2.40
N PRO A 234 -40.44 -14.94 -1.63
CA PRO A 234 -41.14 -16.17 -2.05
C PRO A 234 -42.65 -16.01 -2.30
N GLU A 235 -43.31 -15.13 -1.54
CA GLU A 235 -44.78 -15.01 -1.58
C GLU A 235 -45.32 -13.61 -1.95
N ALA A 236 -44.49 -12.58 -2.01
CA ALA A 236 -44.97 -11.21 -2.14
C ALA A 236 -44.84 -10.75 -3.58
N ASP A 237 -45.89 -10.15 -4.13
CA ASP A 237 -45.83 -9.57 -5.48
C ASP A 237 -45.04 -8.25 -5.49
N GLN A 238 -45.00 -7.55 -4.35
CA GLN A 238 -44.23 -6.32 -4.15
C GLN A 238 -43.73 -6.18 -2.71
N VAL A 239 -42.57 -5.54 -2.55
CA VAL A 239 -42.03 -5.13 -1.25
C VAL A 239 -41.61 -3.66 -1.33
N ALA A 240 -42.09 -2.83 -0.41
CA ALA A 240 -41.81 -1.39 -0.38
C ALA A 240 -42.10 -0.65 -1.72
N GLY A 241 -43.09 -1.13 -2.48
CA GLY A 241 -43.49 -0.54 -3.77
C GLY A 241 -42.67 -1.02 -4.97
N VAL A 242 -41.74 -1.95 -4.77
CA VAL A 242 -40.90 -2.53 -5.82
C VAL A 242 -41.40 -3.92 -6.20
N PRO A 243 -41.44 -4.30 -7.50
CA PRO A 243 -41.78 -5.64 -7.94
C PRO A 243 -40.93 -6.71 -7.26
N ALA A 244 -41.58 -7.75 -6.75
CA ALA A 244 -40.94 -8.88 -6.11
C ALA A 244 -41.20 -10.18 -6.88
N TYR A 245 -40.17 -11.01 -6.94
CA TYR A 245 -40.13 -12.26 -7.71
C TYR A 245 -39.84 -13.43 -6.77
N PRO A 246 -40.39 -14.63 -7.02
CA PRO A 246 -40.19 -15.79 -6.14
C PRO A 246 -38.74 -16.25 -6.06
N SER A 247 -38.00 -16.18 -7.17
CA SER A 247 -36.60 -16.59 -7.27
C SER A 247 -35.81 -15.68 -8.22
N LEU A 248 -34.47 -15.80 -8.21
CA LEU A 248 -33.60 -15.10 -9.15
C LEU A 248 -33.84 -15.52 -10.62
N GLY A 249 -34.27 -16.76 -10.86
CA GLY A 249 -34.57 -17.24 -12.20
C GLY A 249 -35.82 -16.62 -12.83
N ASP A 250 -36.70 -16.04 -12.02
CA ASP A 250 -37.95 -15.40 -12.46
C ASP A 250 -37.77 -13.91 -12.83
N LEU A 251 -36.56 -13.37 -12.64
CA LEU A 251 -36.25 -11.98 -12.95
C LEU A 251 -36.31 -11.72 -14.46
N PRO A 252 -36.72 -10.51 -14.88
CA PRO A 252 -36.88 -10.17 -16.30
C PRO A 252 -35.55 -10.00 -17.03
N GLY A 253 -34.44 -9.89 -16.31
CA GLY A 253 -33.09 -9.72 -16.85
C GLY A 253 -32.03 -10.14 -15.84
N THR A 254 -30.76 -9.97 -16.20
CA THR A 254 -29.62 -10.28 -15.33
C THR A 254 -29.30 -9.12 -14.40
N ALA A 255 -29.15 -9.39 -13.10
CA ALA A 255 -28.74 -8.39 -12.12
C ALA A 255 -27.23 -8.12 -12.17
N ASP A 256 -26.79 -6.86 -12.26
CA ASP A 256 -25.37 -6.52 -12.14
C ASP A 256 -24.88 -6.67 -10.70
N LEU A 257 -25.69 -6.22 -9.73
CA LEU A 257 -25.39 -6.24 -8.30
C LEU A 257 -26.50 -6.95 -7.51
N ALA A 258 -26.13 -7.98 -6.75
CA ALA A 258 -27.02 -8.62 -5.78
C ALA A 258 -26.72 -8.16 -4.35
N VAL A 259 -27.70 -7.55 -3.70
CA VAL A 259 -27.62 -7.10 -2.29
C VAL A 259 -28.24 -8.16 -1.39
N ILE A 260 -27.41 -8.79 -0.55
CA ILE A 260 -27.75 -9.97 0.23
C ILE A 260 -27.92 -9.58 1.71
N ALA A 261 -29.14 -9.77 2.22
CA ALA A 261 -29.54 -9.52 3.61
C ALA A 261 -30.27 -10.73 4.24
N VAL A 262 -29.75 -11.93 4.01
CA VAL A 262 -30.24 -13.20 4.60
C VAL A 262 -29.33 -13.68 5.75
N PRO A 263 -29.75 -14.60 6.63
CA PRO A 263 -28.87 -15.19 7.64
C PRO A 263 -27.57 -15.75 7.06
N ALA A 264 -26.45 -15.65 7.81
CA ALA A 264 -25.11 -15.96 7.32
C ALA A 264 -24.98 -17.39 6.75
N ASP A 265 -25.63 -18.37 7.39
CA ASP A 265 -25.65 -19.77 6.98
C ASP A 265 -26.31 -20.01 5.62
N SER A 266 -27.20 -19.12 5.18
CA SER A 266 -27.83 -19.17 3.85
C SER A 266 -27.06 -18.40 2.77
N VAL A 267 -26.05 -17.60 3.12
CA VAL A 267 -25.38 -16.71 2.15
C VAL A 267 -24.65 -17.49 1.06
N THR A 268 -23.99 -18.61 1.39
CA THR A 268 -23.26 -19.41 0.39
C THR A 268 -24.19 -19.92 -0.72
N GLU A 269 -25.37 -20.45 -0.36
CA GLU A 269 -26.37 -20.93 -1.31
C GLU A 269 -26.89 -19.78 -2.19
N VAL A 270 -27.22 -18.64 -1.58
CA VAL A 270 -27.65 -17.44 -2.32
C VAL A 270 -26.57 -16.95 -3.30
N VAL A 271 -25.29 -16.98 -2.91
CA VAL A 271 -24.19 -16.61 -3.80
C VAL A 271 -24.10 -17.57 -4.99
N GLN A 272 -24.34 -18.87 -4.81
CA GLN A 272 -24.40 -19.84 -5.91
C GLN A 272 -25.58 -19.54 -6.85
N GLU A 273 -26.74 -19.17 -6.32
CA GLU A 273 -27.88 -18.75 -7.14
C GLU A 273 -27.59 -17.46 -7.91
N CYS A 274 -26.92 -16.49 -7.29
CA CYS A 274 -26.48 -15.25 -7.94
C CYS A 274 -25.50 -15.55 -9.08
N ALA A 275 -24.57 -16.48 -8.87
CA ALA A 275 -23.66 -16.95 -9.91
C ALA A 275 -24.40 -17.59 -11.09
N ALA A 276 -25.35 -18.50 -10.81
CA ALA A 276 -26.16 -19.14 -11.84
C ALA A 276 -27.03 -18.14 -12.61
N HIS A 277 -27.48 -17.07 -11.96
CA HIS A 277 -28.20 -15.97 -12.58
C HIS A 277 -27.30 -15.04 -13.42
N GLY A 278 -25.97 -15.13 -13.27
CA GLY A 278 -25.01 -14.30 -13.99
C GLY A 278 -24.76 -12.93 -13.36
N ALA A 279 -24.92 -12.81 -12.03
CA ALA A 279 -24.56 -11.59 -11.32
C ALA A 279 -23.07 -11.29 -11.44
N LYS A 280 -22.69 -10.01 -11.46
CA LYS A 280 -21.27 -9.59 -11.57
C LYS A 280 -20.66 -9.31 -10.20
N ALA A 281 -21.49 -8.88 -9.25
CA ALA A 281 -21.05 -8.57 -7.90
C ALA A 281 -22.12 -8.92 -6.85
N VAL A 282 -21.64 -9.24 -5.65
CA VAL A 282 -22.47 -9.49 -4.47
C VAL A 282 -22.08 -8.54 -3.33
N LEU A 283 -23.07 -7.87 -2.75
CA LEU A 283 -22.93 -7.05 -1.55
C LEU A 283 -23.56 -7.79 -0.37
N VAL A 284 -22.73 -8.31 0.53
CA VAL A 284 -23.19 -9.09 1.69
C VAL A 284 -23.26 -8.19 2.92
N ILE A 285 -24.48 -7.81 3.29
CA ILE A 285 -24.77 -6.97 4.46
C ILE A 285 -24.70 -7.77 5.76
N SER A 286 -25.02 -9.06 5.68
CA SER A 286 -25.16 -9.93 6.85
C SER A 286 -23.87 -10.11 7.65
N SER A 287 -23.99 -10.06 8.98
CA SER A 287 -22.97 -10.49 9.94
C SER A 287 -23.14 -11.99 10.27
N GLY A 288 -22.17 -12.57 10.98
CA GLY A 288 -22.10 -13.99 11.34
C GLY A 288 -20.86 -14.71 10.77
N PHE A 289 -19.83 -13.96 10.36
CA PHE A 289 -18.69 -14.46 9.60
C PHE A 289 -17.42 -14.42 10.47
N ALA A 290 -16.26 -14.10 9.88
CA ALA A 290 -14.96 -14.21 10.54
C ALA A 290 -14.87 -13.40 11.85
N GLU A 291 -15.71 -12.37 12.04
CA GLU A 291 -15.80 -11.59 13.28
C GLU A 291 -16.37 -12.39 14.47
N THR A 292 -17.03 -13.52 14.21
CA THR A 292 -17.59 -14.42 15.23
C THR A 292 -16.67 -15.57 15.63
N GLY A 293 -15.47 -15.64 15.04
CA GLY A 293 -14.45 -16.66 15.34
C GLY A 293 -14.30 -17.71 14.23
N ARG A 294 -13.77 -18.89 14.59
CA ARG A 294 -13.28 -19.87 13.62
C ARG A 294 -14.34 -20.42 12.65
N ALA A 295 -15.55 -20.70 13.14
CA ALA A 295 -16.62 -21.23 12.30
C ALA A 295 -17.08 -20.21 11.26
N GLY A 296 -17.28 -18.95 11.67
CA GLY A 296 -17.62 -17.89 10.74
C GLY A 296 -16.47 -17.53 9.79
N ALA A 297 -15.21 -17.74 10.18
CA ALA A 297 -14.06 -17.57 9.29
C ALA A 297 -13.99 -18.65 8.20
N GLU A 298 -14.39 -19.89 8.48
CA GLU A 298 -14.57 -20.93 7.46
C GLU A 298 -15.69 -20.56 6.49
N LEU A 299 -16.84 -20.14 7.02
CA LEU A 299 -17.97 -19.70 6.21
C LEU A 299 -17.59 -18.52 5.30
N GLN A 300 -16.85 -17.53 5.81
CA GLN A 300 -16.35 -16.42 5.01
C GLN A 300 -15.44 -16.90 3.88
N ARG A 301 -14.50 -17.82 4.17
CA ARG A 301 -13.63 -18.41 3.14
C ARG A 301 -14.45 -19.11 2.05
N GLN A 302 -15.48 -19.87 2.44
CA GLN A 302 -16.36 -20.54 1.49
C GLN A 302 -17.12 -19.55 0.59
N VAL A 303 -17.67 -18.47 1.16
CA VAL A 303 -18.39 -17.45 0.40
C VAL A 303 -17.46 -16.70 -0.57
N VAL A 304 -16.26 -16.33 -0.14
CA VAL A 304 -15.26 -15.67 -1.00
C VAL A 304 -14.83 -16.62 -2.12
N ALA A 305 -14.46 -17.86 -1.80
CA ALA A 305 -14.05 -18.85 -2.78
C ALA A 305 -15.15 -19.10 -3.82
N THR A 306 -16.41 -19.23 -3.38
CA THR A 306 -17.56 -19.38 -4.27
C THR A 306 -17.71 -18.16 -5.18
N SER A 307 -17.68 -16.95 -4.62
CA SER A 307 -17.83 -15.71 -5.41
C SER A 307 -16.76 -15.60 -6.50
N ARG A 308 -15.49 -15.80 -6.12
CA ARG A 308 -14.35 -15.70 -7.03
C ARG A 308 -14.33 -16.78 -8.10
N ALA A 309 -14.68 -18.02 -7.72
CA ALA A 309 -14.80 -19.13 -8.65
C ALA A 309 -15.76 -18.80 -9.79
N TYR A 310 -16.90 -18.17 -9.51
CA TYR A 310 -17.89 -17.79 -10.53
C TYR A 310 -17.65 -16.42 -11.18
N GLY A 311 -16.49 -15.80 -10.96
CA GLY A 311 -16.13 -14.55 -11.60
C GLY A 311 -16.75 -13.30 -10.98
N MET A 312 -17.37 -13.42 -9.80
CA MET A 312 -18.03 -12.32 -9.10
C MET A 312 -17.11 -11.63 -8.09
N ARG A 313 -17.27 -10.31 -7.95
CA ARG A 313 -16.68 -9.57 -6.82
C ARG A 313 -17.57 -9.59 -5.60
N LEU A 314 -16.96 -9.57 -4.43
CA LEU A 314 -17.66 -9.54 -3.15
C LEU A 314 -17.31 -8.28 -2.34
N ILE A 315 -18.35 -7.63 -1.80
CA ILE A 315 -18.27 -6.53 -0.85
C ILE A 315 -18.83 -7.01 0.49
N GLY A 316 -18.07 -6.83 1.56
CA GLY A 316 -18.38 -7.42 2.87
C GLY A 316 -17.59 -8.71 3.12
N PRO A 317 -18.17 -9.70 3.81
CA PRO A 317 -19.48 -9.64 4.49
C PRO A 317 -19.45 -8.66 5.68
N ASN A 318 -20.54 -8.61 6.45
CA ASN A 318 -20.70 -7.65 7.55
C ASN A 318 -20.52 -6.19 7.06
N SER A 319 -21.00 -5.90 5.85
CA SER A 319 -20.89 -4.59 5.23
C SER A 319 -22.04 -3.67 5.66
N PHE A 320 -21.74 -2.38 5.81
CA PHE A 320 -22.76 -1.34 5.95
C PHE A 320 -23.39 -0.95 4.59
N GLY A 321 -22.76 -1.32 3.49
CA GLY A 321 -23.22 -1.10 2.12
C GLY A 321 -22.44 -0.05 1.33
N ILE A 322 -23.00 0.34 0.19
CA ILE A 322 -22.37 1.26 -0.77
C ILE A 322 -23.32 2.39 -1.17
N VAL A 323 -22.74 3.54 -1.51
CA VAL A 323 -23.42 4.71 -2.04
C VAL A 323 -22.67 5.26 -3.25
N ASN A 324 -23.40 5.66 -4.29
CA ASN A 324 -22.86 6.38 -5.44
C ASN A 324 -23.81 7.53 -5.81
N GLU A 325 -23.34 8.76 -5.66
CA GLU A 325 -24.09 10.00 -5.91
C GLU A 325 -23.97 10.49 -7.37
N ALA A 326 -23.32 9.73 -8.25
CA ALA A 326 -23.24 10.06 -9.66
C ALA A 326 -24.66 10.27 -10.24
N PRO A 327 -24.94 11.37 -10.97
CA PRO A 327 -26.29 11.72 -11.41
C PRO A 327 -26.98 10.67 -12.28
N ASP A 328 -26.20 9.87 -13.00
CA ASP A 328 -26.61 8.78 -13.87
C ASP A 328 -26.73 7.43 -13.15
N VAL A 329 -26.42 7.35 -11.85
CA VAL A 329 -26.53 6.13 -11.03
C VAL A 329 -27.48 6.33 -9.84
N ARG A 330 -27.17 7.29 -8.94
CA ARG A 330 -27.94 7.59 -7.71
C ARG A 330 -28.28 6.37 -6.84
N LEU A 331 -27.27 5.58 -6.49
CA LEU A 331 -27.45 4.34 -5.73
C LEU A 331 -27.21 4.55 -4.23
N ASN A 332 -28.17 4.14 -3.40
CA ASN A 332 -27.98 3.96 -1.95
C ASN A 332 -28.32 2.53 -1.53
N ALA A 333 -27.39 1.60 -1.75
CA ALA A 333 -27.46 0.23 -1.28
C ALA A 333 -26.76 0.09 0.09
N SER A 334 -27.16 0.91 1.05
CA SER A 334 -26.55 0.95 2.38
C SER A 334 -27.57 1.05 3.51
N LEU A 335 -27.11 0.85 4.74
CA LEU A 335 -27.88 1.03 5.96
C LEU A 335 -27.89 2.49 6.45
N ALA A 336 -27.44 3.43 5.62
CA ALA A 336 -27.39 4.85 5.96
C ALA A 336 -28.80 5.42 6.21
N PRO A 337 -29.03 6.07 7.36
CA PRO A 337 -30.31 6.72 7.66
C PRO A 337 -30.49 8.06 6.91
N PHE A 338 -29.39 8.65 6.45
CA PHE A 338 -29.33 9.88 5.66
C PHE A 338 -28.06 9.85 4.81
N LEU A 339 -28.04 10.67 3.76
CA LEU A 339 -26.86 10.89 2.93
C LEU A 339 -26.42 12.36 2.98
N PRO A 340 -25.12 12.64 2.88
CA PRO A 340 -24.62 13.96 2.48
C PRO A 340 -25.12 14.33 1.07
N GLU A 341 -24.99 15.60 0.70
CA GLU A 341 -25.24 16.02 -0.69
C GLU A 341 -24.23 15.37 -1.65
N PRO A 342 -24.52 15.32 -2.96
CA PRO A 342 -23.52 14.96 -3.96
C PRO A 342 -22.31 15.90 -3.93
N GLY A 343 -21.11 15.34 -4.03
CA GLY A 343 -19.87 16.12 -4.07
C GLY A 343 -18.68 15.30 -4.56
N THR A 344 -17.49 15.67 -4.13
CA THR A 344 -16.24 15.16 -4.71
C THR A 344 -15.40 14.30 -3.75
N LEU A 345 -15.92 14.04 -2.54
CA LEU A 345 -15.23 13.24 -1.53
C LEU A 345 -15.56 11.74 -1.68
N GLY A 346 -14.56 10.93 -2.00
CA GLY A 346 -14.65 9.47 -1.97
C GLY A 346 -14.33 8.95 -0.57
N LEU A 347 -15.19 8.11 0.00
CA LEU A 347 -15.03 7.59 1.36
C LEU A 347 -14.99 6.05 1.40
N PHE A 348 -14.03 5.51 2.15
CA PHE A 348 -13.91 4.08 2.42
C PHE A 348 -13.92 3.82 3.92
N SER A 349 -14.66 2.81 4.36
CA SER A 349 -14.66 2.36 5.76
C SER A 349 -14.67 0.84 5.88
N GLN A 350 -13.88 0.33 6.82
CA GLN A 350 -13.96 -1.08 7.24
C GLN A 350 -14.95 -1.31 8.39
N SER A 351 -15.43 -0.25 9.03
CA SER A 351 -16.39 -0.32 10.13
C SER A 351 -17.75 0.26 9.74
N GLY A 352 -18.82 -0.47 10.02
CA GLY A 352 -20.19 -0.01 9.74
C GLY A 352 -20.67 1.10 10.67
N ALA A 353 -20.39 0.97 11.98
CA ALA A 353 -20.75 2.00 12.96
C ALA A 353 -20.03 3.33 12.67
N LEU A 354 -18.73 3.25 12.36
CA LEU A 354 -17.97 4.43 11.96
C LEU A 354 -18.35 4.92 10.56
N GLY A 355 -18.79 4.03 9.66
CA GLY A 355 -19.39 4.42 8.38
C GLY A 355 -20.57 5.39 8.55
N THR A 356 -21.46 5.11 9.51
CA THR A 356 -22.56 6.04 9.86
C THR A 356 -22.03 7.37 10.38
N ALA A 357 -21.02 7.34 11.25
CA ALA A 357 -20.41 8.56 11.80
C ALA A 357 -19.75 9.40 10.69
N LEU A 358 -19.02 8.76 9.75
CA LEU A 358 -18.41 9.42 8.60
C LEU A 358 -19.46 10.16 7.76
N LEU A 359 -20.54 9.49 7.38
CA LEU A 359 -21.63 10.11 6.62
C LEU A 359 -22.32 11.24 7.40
N ALA A 360 -22.47 11.10 8.72
CA ALA A 360 -23.02 12.14 9.60
C ALA A 360 -22.13 13.39 9.62
N THR A 361 -20.83 13.20 9.80
CA THR A 361 -19.87 14.30 9.86
C THR A 361 -19.74 14.99 8.51
N ALA A 362 -19.71 14.24 7.40
CA ALA A 362 -19.72 14.80 6.04
C ALA A 362 -20.92 15.73 5.83
N LYS A 363 -22.13 15.23 6.12
CA LYS A 363 -23.38 16.00 6.02
C LYS A 363 -23.37 17.24 6.91
N ASN A 364 -22.99 17.11 8.18
CA ASN A 364 -22.99 18.21 9.13
C ASN A 364 -21.93 19.29 8.80
N ARG A 365 -20.90 18.94 8.02
CA ARG A 365 -19.88 19.88 7.54
C ARG A 365 -20.15 20.36 6.11
N GLY A 366 -21.31 20.06 5.53
CA GLY A 366 -21.67 20.45 4.16
C GLY A 366 -20.75 19.84 3.09
N LEU A 367 -20.04 18.76 3.42
CA LEU A 367 -19.15 18.07 2.49
C LEU A 367 -19.91 17.00 1.74
N GLY A 368 -20.08 17.25 0.44
CA GLY A 368 -20.70 16.28 -0.45
C GLY A 368 -19.78 15.11 -0.80
N ILE A 369 -20.36 13.93 -0.97
CA ILE A 369 -19.64 12.70 -1.30
C ILE A 369 -19.85 12.31 -2.77
N SER A 370 -18.82 11.74 -3.40
CA SER A 370 -18.96 11.12 -4.73
C SER A 370 -19.44 9.69 -4.58
N THR A 371 -18.72 8.91 -3.76
CA THR A 371 -18.94 7.50 -3.50
C THR A 371 -18.58 7.17 -2.06
N PHE A 372 -19.33 6.26 -1.45
CA PHE A 372 -19.02 5.70 -0.14
C PHE A 372 -19.06 4.18 -0.21
N VAL A 373 -18.03 3.50 0.31
CA VAL A 373 -17.97 2.04 0.35
C VAL A 373 -17.62 1.57 1.75
N SER A 374 -18.47 0.72 2.32
CA SER A 374 -18.14 -0.06 3.50
C SER A 374 -17.73 -1.48 3.13
N ALA A 375 -16.46 -1.83 3.36
CA ALA A 375 -15.96 -3.17 3.05
C ALA A 375 -16.31 -4.22 4.12
N GLY A 376 -16.80 -3.81 5.29
CA GLY A 376 -17.00 -4.71 6.43
C GLY A 376 -15.71 -5.48 6.74
N ASN A 377 -15.80 -6.80 6.79
CA ASN A 377 -14.66 -7.68 7.06
C ASN A 377 -13.56 -7.64 5.96
N ARG A 378 -13.81 -6.95 4.83
CA ARG A 378 -12.87 -6.80 3.71
C ARG A 378 -12.35 -8.17 3.22
N ALA A 379 -13.28 -9.06 2.91
CA ALA A 379 -12.94 -10.44 2.56
C ALA A 379 -12.51 -10.59 1.08
N ASP A 380 -12.93 -9.68 0.20
CA ASP A 380 -12.51 -9.62 -1.19
C ASP A 380 -12.12 -8.18 -1.61
N LEU A 381 -13.11 -7.32 -1.89
CA LEU A 381 -12.84 -5.93 -2.29
C LEU A 381 -12.22 -5.11 -1.15
N SER A 382 -11.16 -4.35 -1.46
CA SER A 382 -10.32 -3.65 -0.49
C SER A 382 -10.15 -2.16 -0.80
N GLY A 383 -9.48 -1.43 0.10
CA GLY A 383 -9.10 -0.03 -0.13
C GLY A 383 -8.10 0.14 -1.29
N ASN A 384 -7.34 -0.90 -1.64
CA ASN A 384 -6.44 -0.87 -2.79
C ASN A 384 -7.24 -0.75 -4.09
N ASP A 385 -8.27 -1.60 -4.26
CA ASP A 385 -9.12 -1.60 -5.45
C ASP A 385 -9.82 -0.22 -5.61
N LEU A 386 -10.28 0.35 -4.49
CA LEU A 386 -10.95 1.67 -4.49
C LEU A 386 -10.01 2.80 -4.84
N LEU A 387 -8.77 2.80 -4.36
CA LEU A 387 -7.77 3.79 -4.75
C LEU A 387 -7.48 3.72 -6.26
N GLN A 388 -7.42 2.51 -6.85
CA GLN A 388 -7.25 2.34 -8.29
C GLN A 388 -8.44 2.92 -9.07
N TYR A 389 -9.67 2.67 -8.61
CA TYR A 389 -10.87 3.26 -9.21
C TYR A 389 -10.87 4.80 -9.10
N TRP A 390 -10.58 5.34 -7.91
CA TRP A 390 -10.59 6.77 -7.67
C TRP A 390 -9.46 7.52 -8.37
N GLU A 391 -8.40 6.85 -8.78
CA GLU A 391 -7.38 7.46 -9.64
C GLU A 391 -8.00 7.96 -10.96
N GLU A 392 -8.80 7.11 -11.61
CA GLU A 392 -9.41 7.38 -12.93
C GLU A 392 -10.78 8.07 -12.84
N ASP A 393 -11.47 8.00 -11.70
CA ASP A 393 -12.82 8.57 -11.53
C ASP A 393 -12.80 10.12 -11.51
N PRO A 394 -13.38 10.81 -12.52
CA PRO A 394 -13.36 12.27 -12.55
C PRO A 394 -14.28 12.90 -11.48
N ALA A 395 -15.24 12.17 -10.92
CA ALA A 395 -16.13 12.71 -9.89
C ALA A 395 -15.46 12.83 -8.52
N THR A 396 -14.42 12.03 -8.26
CA THR A 396 -13.71 12.02 -6.97
C THR A 396 -12.45 12.87 -7.04
N HIS A 397 -12.35 13.89 -6.20
CA HIS A 397 -11.18 14.78 -6.11
C HIS A 397 -10.36 14.56 -4.84
N THR A 398 -11.01 14.18 -3.74
CA THR A 398 -10.38 13.93 -2.44
C THR A 398 -10.77 12.53 -1.97
N VAL A 399 -9.82 11.80 -1.40
CA VAL A 399 -10.05 10.43 -0.90
C VAL A 399 -9.89 10.41 0.62
N GLY A 400 -10.87 9.84 1.32
CA GLY A 400 -10.82 9.58 2.76
C GLY A 400 -10.94 8.08 3.05
N LEU A 401 -9.97 7.52 3.76
CA LEU A 401 -9.91 6.11 4.11
C LEU A 401 -9.93 5.94 5.63
N TYR A 402 -10.85 5.15 6.15
CA TYR A 402 -10.80 4.61 7.51
C TYR A 402 -10.32 3.14 7.46
N LEU A 403 -9.12 2.89 7.97
CA LEU A 403 -8.43 1.60 7.89
C LEU A 403 -8.17 1.01 9.27
N GLU A 404 -8.76 -0.15 9.54
CA GLU A 404 -8.46 -0.98 10.71
C GLU A 404 -7.33 -1.97 10.39
N SER A 405 -7.26 -2.45 9.14
CA SER A 405 -6.12 -3.20 8.62
C SER A 405 -5.82 -2.91 7.15
N ILE A 406 -4.57 -3.20 6.76
CA ILE A 406 -4.08 -3.07 5.38
C ILE A 406 -3.71 -4.48 4.92
N GLY A 407 -4.30 -4.93 3.81
CA GLY A 407 -4.07 -6.29 3.29
C GLY A 407 -2.65 -6.47 2.77
N ASN A 408 -2.31 -5.73 1.72
CA ASN A 408 -0.99 -5.67 1.12
C ASN A 408 -0.45 -4.23 1.21
N PRO A 409 0.33 -3.88 2.25
CA PRO A 409 0.85 -2.53 2.43
C PRO A 409 1.83 -2.07 1.36
N ARG A 410 2.60 -2.97 0.74
CA ARG A 410 3.49 -2.61 -0.38
C ARG A 410 2.68 -2.16 -1.59
N LYS A 411 1.67 -2.96 -1.96
CA LYS A 411 0.71 -2.61 -3.01
C LYS A 411 -0.06 -1.32 -2.64
N PHE A 412 -0.51 -1.20 -1.39
CA PHE A 412 -1.17 0.01 -0.89
C PHE A 412 -0.26 1.23 -1.05
N SER A 413 0.98 1.20 -0.55
CA SER A 413 1.93 2.31 -0.61
C SER A 413 2.24 2.71 -2.06
N ARG A 414 2.45 1.74 -2.95
CA ARG A 414 2.65 1.98 -4.39
C ARG A 414 1.45 2.67 -5.05
N ILE A 415 0.24 2.16 -4.80
CA ILE A 415 -0.99 2.73 -5.36
C ILE A 415 -1.24 4.12 -4.75
N ALA A 416 -1.16 4.24 -3.42
CA ALA A 416 -1.34 5.49 -2.71
C ALA A 416 -0.37 6.56 -3.20
N ARG A 417 0.92 6.25 -3.39
CA ARG A 417 1.91 7.19 -3.96
C ARG A 417 1.49 7.71 -5.33
N ARG A 418 0.94 6.85 -6.19
CA ARG A 418 0.48 7.23 -7.52
C ARG A 418 -0.77 8.11 -7.45
N VAL A 419 -1.76 7.72 -6.64
CA VAL A 419 -3.00 8.49 -6.43
C VAL A 419 -2.69 9.83 -5.77
N SER A 420 -1.86 9.88 -4.73
CA SER A 420 -1.45 11.10 -4.01
C SER A 420 -0.80 12.14 -4.92
N ARG A 421 -0.19 11.76 -6.06
CA ARG A 421 0.35 12.72 -7.03
C ARG A 421 -0.72 13.49 -7.80
N VAL A 422 -1.93 12.93 -7.91
CA VAL A 422 -3.06 13.54 -8.62
C VAL A 422 -4.15 14.03 -7.69
N LYS A 423 -4.42 13.33 -6.58
CA LYS A 423 -5.54 13.55 -5.66
C LYS A 423 -5.09 13.37 -4.20
N PRO A 424 -5.50 14.23 -3.25
CA PRO A 424 -5.17 14.05 -1.85
C PRO A 424 -5.78 12.75 -1.28
N VAL A 425 -4.97 11.95 -0.58
CA VAL A 425 -5.41 10.73 0.12
C VAL A 425 -5.24 10.94 1.62
N ILE A 426 -6.36 10.92 2.34
CA ILE A 426 -6.42 11.11 3.79
C ILE A 426 -6.68 9.76 4.45
N VAL A 427 -5.85 9.36 5.43
CA VAL A 427 -6.02 8.09 6.16
C VAL A 427 -6.26 8.32 7.64
N VAL A 428 -7.35 7.73 8.12
CA VAL A 428 -7.61 7.48 9.54
C VAL A 428 -7.30 6.02 9.85
N LYS A 429 -6.36 5.78 10.77
CA LYS A 429 -6.04 4.49 11.35
C LYS A 429 -5.96 4.59 12.88
N SER A 430 -5.94 3.45 13.55
CA SER A 430 -5.61 3.36 14.97
C SER A 430 -4.12 3.01 15.16
N ASP A 431 -3.60 3.16 16.38
CA ASP A 431 -2.21 2.77 16.71
C ASP A 431 -2.00 1.25 16.74
N VAL A 432 -3.07 0.48 16.81
CA VAL A 432 -3.04 -0.99 16.74
C VAL A 432 -3.18 -1.51 15.31
N THR A 433 -3.49 -0.64 14.34
CA THR A 433 -3.63 -1.01 12.93
C THR A 433 -2.33 -1.61 12.41
N GLY A 434 -2.40 -2.85 11.93
CA GLY A 434 -1.23 -3.60 11.47
C GLY A 434 -0.45 -4.30 12.57
N ARG A 435 -0.81 -4.15 13.85
CA ARG A 435 -0.19 -4.86 14.99
C ARG A 435 -1.15 -5.87 15.61
N GLU A 436 -2.42 -5.51 15.66
CA GLU A 436 -3.52 -6.37 16.08
C GLU A 436 -4.41 -6.70 14.88
N LEU A 437 -5.06 -7.85 14.93
CA LEU A 437 -6.01 -8.27 13.91
C LEU A 437 -7.40 -7.78 14.30
N PRO A 438 -8.02 -6.88 13.51
CA PRO A 438 -9.41 -6.54 13.72
C PRO A 438 -10.30 -7.80 13.56
N PRO A 439 -11.40 -7.91 14.32
CA PRO A 439 -12.34 -9.01 14.16
C PRO A 439 -12.76 -9.18 12.70
N GLY A 440 -12.64 -10.41 12.19
CA GLY A 440 -13.05 -10.76 10.82
C GLY A 440 -12.05 -10.47 9.71
N HIS A 441 -10.97 -9.74 10.01
CA HIS A 441 -9.94 -9.43 9.04
C HIS A 441 -8.84 -10.51 9.03
N VAL A 442 -8.36 -10.85 7.84
CA VAL A 442 -7.26 -11.80 7.65
C VAL A 442 -6.08 -11.04 7.03
N VAL A 443 -5.12 -10.65 7.87
CA VAL A 443 -3.87 -9.98 7.45
C VAL A 443 -2.68 -10.47 8.26
N ARG A 444 -1.49 -10.03 7.89
CA ARG A 444 -0.29 -10.19 8.72
C ARG A 444 -0.19 -9.03 9.72
N THR A 445 0.62 -9.21 10.75
CA THR A 445 0.92 -8.14 11.71
C THR A 445 2.42 -7.82 11.69
N SER A 446 2.75 -6.55 11.90
CA SER A 446 4.10 -6.02 12.04
C SER A 446 4.54 -6.08 13.50
N SER A 447 5.83 -6.29 13.71
CA SER A 447 6.49 -6.13 15.00
C SER A 447 7.09 -4.74 15.21
N LEU A 448 7.05 -3.86 14.20
CA LEU A 448 7.59 -2.50 14.27
C LEU A 448 6.75 -1.60 15.19
N ALA A 449 7.33 -0.46 15.55
CA ALA A 449 6.66 0.55 16.34
C ALA A 449 5.47 1.17 15.57
N PRO A 450 4.39 1.62 16.25
CA PRO A 450 3.19 2.15 15.60
C PRO A 450 3.43 3.26 14.57
N HIS A 451 4.43 4.12 14.82
CA HIS A 451 4.78 5.24 13.95
C HIS A 451 5.47 4.82 12.64
N ALA A 452 6.00 3.58 12.55
CA ALA A 452 6.64 3.09 11.33
C ALA A 452 5.63 3.06 10.17
N LEU A 453 4.39 2.62 10.43
CA LEU A 453 3.33 2.65 9.42
C LEU A 453 2.98 4.09 9.01
N ASP A 454 2.96 5.05 9.95
CA ASP A 454 2.72 6.47 9.63
C ASP A 454 3.82 7.03 8.73
N GLN A 455 5.09 6.68 8.97
CA GLN A 455 6.22 7.08 8.15
C GLN A 455 6.13 6.49 6.74
N VAL A 456 5.72 5.22 6.60
CA VAL A 456 5.49 4.58 5.30
C VAL A 456 4.34 5.24 4.53
N LEU A 457 3.25 5.58 5.22
CA LEU A 457 2.14 6.32 4.61
C LEU A 457 2.58 7.72 4.17
N GLY A 458 3.34 8.43 5.00
CA GLY A 458 3.91 9.74 4.68
C GLY A 458 4.83 9.72 3.46
N GLN A 459 5.68 8.69 3.32
CA GLN A 459 6.51 8.48 2.14
C GLN A 459 5.66 8.36 0.85
N ALA A 460 4.48 7.75 0.94
CA ALA A 460 3.51 7.64 -0.14
C ALA A 460 2.63 8.88 -0.35
N GLY A 461 2.89 9.98 0.36
CA GLY A 461 2.13 11.23 0.24
C GLY A 461 0.73 11.18 0.86
N VAL A 462 0.44 10.15 1.64
CA VAL A 462 -0.81 10.03 2.39
C VAL A 462 -0.80 11.02 3.54
N VAL A 463 -1.88 11.79 3.67
CA VAL A 463 -2.06 12.74 4.77
C VAL A 463 -2.74 12.02 5.94
N ARG A 464 -2.02 11.89 7.05
CA ARG A 464 -2.49 11.17 8.24
C ARG A 464 -3.41 12.06 9.10
N ALA A 465 -4.56 11.53 9.51
CA ALA A 465 -5.52 12.18 10.41
C ALA A 465 -5.88 11.29 11.61
N ASP A 466 -5.54 11.68 12.83
CA ASP A 466 -5.70 10.84 14.03
C ASP A 466 -7.16 10.52 14.37
N THR A 467 -8.09 11.37 13.94
CA THR A 467 -9.52 11.21 14.22
C THR A 467 -10.36 11.41 12.96
N VAL A 468 -11.61 10.93 13.02
CA VAL A 468 -12.62 11.22 11.99
C VAL A 468 -12.82 12.72 11.82
N HIS A 469 -12.81 13.51 12.89
CA HIS A 469 -12.93 14.96 12.80
C HIS A 469 -11.81 15.59 11.97
N GLN A 470 -10.56 15.19 12.25
CA GLN A 470 -9.39 15.64 11.51
C GLN A 470 -9.42 15.23 10.03
N LEU A 471 -9.97 14.05 9.69
CA LEU A 471 -10.17 13.67 8.28
C LEU A 471 -11.03 14.69 7.56
N PHE A 472 -12.13 15.10 8.17
CA PHE A 472 -13.00 16.10 7.57
C PHE A 472 -12.42 17.53 7.66
N ASP A 473 -11.52 17.82 8.60
CA ASP A 473 -10.81 19.10 8.64
C ASP A 473 -9.89 19.23 7.43
N LEU A 474 -9.21 18.15 7.04
CA LEU A 474 -8.43 18.09 5.81
C LEU A 474 -9.30 18.06 4.55
N ALA A 475 -10.36 17.26 4.55
CA ALA A 475 -11.24 17.11 3.39
C ALA A 475 -11.90 18.42 3.00
N GLN A 476 -12.20 19.29 3.98
CA GLN A 476 -12.70 20.65 3.74
C GLN A 476 -11.73 21.48 2.89
N VAL A 477 -10.46 21.61 3.28
CA VAL A 477 -9.46 22.36 2.49
C VAL A 477 -9.29 21.71 1.11
N PHE A 478 -9.05 20.40 1.07
CA PHE A 478 -8.71 19.72 -0.18
C PHE A 478 -9.84 19.72 -1.21
N SER A 479 -11.10 19.76 -0.76
CA SER A 479 -12.25 19.73 -1.68
C SER A 479 -12.72 21.11 -2.12
N THR A 480 -12.31 22.18 -1.44
CA THR A 480 -12.88 23.52 -1.67
C THR A 480 -11.84 24.60 -2.00
N GLN A 481 -10.56 24.35 -1.76
CA GLN A 481 -9.50 25.34 -1.91
C GLN A 481 -8.38 24.87 -2.87
N PRO A 482 -7.68 25.79 -3.54
CA PRO A 482 -6.43 25.46 -4.22
C PRO A 482 -5.37 24.99 -3.22
N LEU A 483 -4.39 24.22 -3.68
CA LEU A 483 -3.28 23.78 -2.84
C LEU A 483 -2.36 24.96 -2.47
N PRO A 484 -1.90 25.07 -1.21
CA PRO A 484 -0.98 26.12 -0.79
C PRO A 484 0.31 26.14 -1.61
N ALA A 485 0.73 27.32 -2.07
CA ALA A 485 1.98 27.48 -2.82
C ALA A 485 3.25 27.37 -1.93
N GLY A 486 3.10 27.54 -0.62
CA GLY A 486 4.21 27.58 0.33
C GLY A 486 3.76 27.72 1.78
N ARG A 487 4.70 27.98 2.69
CA ARG A 487 4.48 27.99 4.15
C ARG A 487 4.15 29.38 4.70
N ARG A 488 4.12 30.42 3.88
CA ARG A 488 3.97 31.80 4.33
C ARG A 488 2.48 32.12 4.47
N VAL A 489 2.05 32.54 5.65
CA VAL A 489 0.63 32.70 5.97
C VAL A 489 0.33 34.12 6.45
N GLY A 490 -0.71 34.73 5.86
CA GLY A 490 -1.33 35.94 6.36
C GLY A 490 -2.48 35.62 7.31
N VAL A 491 -2.64 36.43 8.36
CA VAL A 491 -3.71 36.29 9.35
C VAL A 491 -4.51 37.60 9.38
N ILE A 492 -5.81 37.50 9.22
CA ILE A 492 -6.73 38.65 9.30
C ILE A 492 -7.91 38.31 10.20
N GLY A 493 -8.29 39.23 11.07
CA GLY A 493 -9.50 39.07 11.85
C GLY A 493 -9.81 40.25 12.76
N ASN A 494 -10.93 40.18 13.48
CA ASN A 494 -11.39 41.27 14.36
C ASN A 494 -11.06 41.05 15.86
N SER A 495 -10.23 40.05 16.17
CA SER A 495 -9.79 39.71 17.53
C SER A 495 -8.29 39.53 17.61
N ALA A 496 -7.63 40.42 18.36
CA ALA A 496 -6.18 40.37 18.59
C ALA A 496 -5.76 39.10 19.35
N ALA A 497 -6.62 38.60 20.27
CA ALA A 497 -6.35 37.40 21.04
C ALA A 497 -6.33 36.14 20.15
N LEU A 498 -7.34 35.98 19.28
CA LEU A 498 -7.39 34.86 18.33
C LEU A 498 -6.26 34.95 17.31
N SER A 499 -5.95 36.15 16.82
CA SER A 499 -4.82 36.37 15.90
C SER A 499 -3.49 35.91 16.53
N THR A 500 -3.28 36.20 17.82
CA THR A 500 -2.07 35.76 18.55
C THR A 500 -2.01 34.24 18.68
N LEU A 501 -3.15 33.60 19.00
CA LEU A 501 -3.25 32.15 19.10
C LEU A 501 -2.95 31.46 17.75
N ILE A 502 -3.51 31.98 16.67
CA ILE A 502 -3.25 31.51 15.29
C ILE A 502 -1.76 31.61 14.98
N VAL A 503 -1.12 32.75 15.25
CA VAL A 503 0.32 32.95 14.99
C VAL A 503 1.17 31.94 15.76
N GLN A 504 0.88 31.73 17.04
CA GLN A 504 1.61 30.77 17.88
C GLN A 504 1.45 29.33 17.37
N ARG A 505 0.21 28.94 17.05
CA ARG A 505 -0.09 27.61 16.50
C ARG A 505 0.56 27.41 15.14
N ALA A 506 0.49 28.42 14.26
CA ALA A 506 1.08 28.37 12.92
C ALA A 506 2.59 28.11 13.01
N ARG A 507 3.29 28.83 13.90
CA ARG A 507 4.73 28.61 14.15
C ARG A 507 5.02 27.21 14.69
N ALA A 508 4.19 26.70 15.61
CA ALA A 508 4.33 25.35 16.16
C ALA A 508 4.14 24.26 15.09
N GLU A 509 3.28 24.50 14.10
CA GLU A 509 3.04 23.62 12.95
C GLU A 509 4.03 23.84 11.80
N GLY A 510 5.01 24.72 11.97
CA GLY A 510 6.06 24.99 10.97
C GLY A 510 5.61 25.89 9.81
N LEU A 511 4.51 26.63 9.95
CA LEU A 511 4.12 27.72 9.07
C LEU A 511 4.83 29.02 9.46
N THR A 512 5.07 29.88 8.48
CA THR A 512 5.80 31.14 8.67
C THR A 512 4.84 32.31 8.68
N VAL A 513 4.80 33.04 9.79
CA VAL A 513 4.03 34.28 9.94
C VAL A 513 5.00 35.40 10.31
N GLU A 514 5.45 36.16 9.31
CA GLU A 514 6.44 37.22 9.48
C GLU A 514 5.80 38.54 9.93
N SER A 515 5.04 39.21 9.03
CA SER A 515 4.49 40.56 9.25
C SER A 515 3.03 40.73 8.81
N ALA A 516 2.44 39.74 8.15
CA ALA A 516 1.09 39.81 7.59
C ALA A 516 0.02 39.46 8.64
N VAL A 517 -0.06 40.22 9.74
CA VAL A 517 -1.12 40.07 10.75
C VAL A 517 -1.93 41.36 10.83
N VAL A 518 -3.20 41.29 10.41
CA VAL A 518 -4.13 42.42 10.42
C VAL A 518 -5.22 42.15 11.46
N SER A 519 -5.21 42.92 12.55
CA SER A 519 -6.27 42.91 13.55
C SER A 519 -7.17 44.13 13.35
N LEU A 520 -8.39 43.89 12.88
CA LEU A 520 -9.43 44.89 12.68
C LEU A 520 -10.16 45.19 13.99
N HIS A 521 -10.95 46.27 13.99
CA HIS A 521 -11.81 46.62 15.12
C HIS A 521 -12.87 45.51 15.34
N PRO A 522 -13.25 45.18 16.59
CA PRO A 522 -14.26 44.14 16.85
C PRO A 522 -15.57 44.37 16.07
N GLU A 523 -16.03 45.63 16.02
CA GLU A 523 -17.25 46.07 15.31
C GLU A 523 -16.96 46.52 13.86
N VAL A 524 -16.00 45.90 13.18
CA VAL A 524 -15.67 46.24 11.79
C VAL A 524 -16.84 45.94 10.86
N ASP A 525 -17.14 46.87 9.94
CA ASP A 525 -18.16 46.68 8.91
C ASP A 525 -17.63 45.84 7.73
N ALA A 526 -18.55 45.34 6.91
CA ALA A 526 -18.24 44.44 5.81
C ALA A 526 -17.40 45.11 4.69
N GLU A 527 -17.54 46.42 4.49
CA GLU A 527 -16.79 47.17 3.48
C GLU A 527 -15.31 47.28 3.89
N THR A 528 -15.04 47.76 5.10
CA THR A 528 -13.68 47.87 5.66
C THR A 528 -13.00 46.50 5.76
N PHE A 529 -13.76 45.45 6.13
CA PHE A 529 -13.25 44.08 6.15
C PHE A 529 -12.86 43.59 4.75
N GLY A 530 -13.68 43.89 3.74
CA GLY A 530 -13.42 43.59 2.34
C GLY A 530 -12.15 44.27 1.81
N GLU A 531 -11.98 45.57 2.05
CA GLU A 531 -10.77 46.30 1.66
C GLU A 531 -9.50 45.71 2.28
N ALA A 532 -9.56 45.34 3.57
CA ALA A 532 -8.43 44.71 4.26
C ALA A 532 -8.12 43.31 3.72
N LEU A 533 -9.14 42.54 3.32
CA LEU A 533 -8.97 41.25 2.67
C LEU A 533 -8.31 41.38 1.30
N GLU A 534 -8.78 42.30 0.45
CA GLU A 534 -8.19 42.54 -0.87
C GLU A 534 -6.71 42.93 -0.74
N ALA A 535 -6.39 43.86 0.17
CA ALA A 535 -5.01 44.23 0.45
C ALA A 535 -4.15 43.05 0.97
N MET A 536 -4.74 42.11 1.71
CA MET A 536 -4.04 40.88 2.13
C MET A 536 -3.80 39.94 0.94
N TYR A 537 -4.79 39.75 0.07
CA TYR A 537 -4.66 38.91 -1.11
C TYR A 537 -3.68 39.47 -2.16
N ASP A 538 -3.45 40.78 -2.21
CA ASP A 538 -2.47 41.41 -3.11
C ASP A 538 -1.00 41.23 -2.69
N ARG A 539 -0.73 40.68 -1.50
CA ARG A 539 0.65 40.52 -1.01
C ARG A 539 1.41 39.34 -1.63
N ASP A 540 2.52 39.58 -2.31
CA ASP A 540 3.34 38.49 -2.88
C ASP A 540 4.15 37.69 -1.83
N ASP A 541 4.19 38.17 -0.58
CA ASP A 541 4.96 37.58 0.51
C ASP A 541 4.19 36.52 1.33
N ILE A 542 2.95 36.20 0.95
CA ILE A 542 2.13 35.15 1.56
C ILE A 542 1.58 34.17 0.52
N ASP A 543 1.39 32.93 0.93
CA ASP A 543 0.90 31.82 0.09
C ASP A 543 -0.53 31.40 0.47
N SER A 544 -0.96 31.71 1.69
CA SER A 544 -2.28 31.36 2.24
C SER A 544 -2.79 32.41 3.23
N VAL A 545 -4.10 32.43 3.46
CA VAL A 545 -4.77 33.38 4.36
C VAL A 545 -5.61 32.62 5.38
N ILE A 546 -5.43 32.95 6.66
CA ILE A 546 -6.31 32.51 7.74
C ILE A 546 -7.17 33.69 8.18
N VAL A 547 -8.48 33.49 8.10
CA VAL A 547 -9.47 34.51 8.47
C VAL A 547 -10.15 34.12 9.77
N THR A 548 -10.23 35.03 10.73
CA THR A 548 -11.00 34.81 11.97
C THR A 548 -11.99 35.92 12.21
N PHE A 549 -13.21 35.56 12.60
CA PHE A 549 -14.25 36.52 12.92
C PHE A 549 -15.02 36.08 14.17
N THR A 550 -15.17 37.01 15.11
CA THR A 550 -16.00 36.85 16.31
C THR A 550 -17.15 37.85 16.26
N PRO A 551 -18.41 37.41 16.30
CA PRO A 551 -19.55 38.33 16.29
C PRO A 551 -19.52 39.34 17.44
N SER A 552 -19.84 40.60 17.16
CA SER A 552 -20.01 41.67 18.14
C SER A 552 -21.24 42.52 17.83
N ALA A 553 -21.71 43.33 18.79
CA ALA A 553 -22.80 44.25 18.54
C ALA A 553 -22.40 45.22 17.40
N GLY A 554 -23.14 45.22 16.29
CA GLY A 554 -22.89 46.09 15.14
C GLY A 554 -22.12 45.47 13.96
N ALA A 555 -21.61 44.23 14.08
CA ALA A 555 -21.00 43.51 12.96
C ALA A 555 -21.86 42.29 12.56
N GLU A 556 -22.29 42.24 11.30
CA GLU A 556 -23.15 41.18 10.76
C GLU A 556 -22.30 40.03 10.19
N GLU A 557 -22.31 38.88 10.87
CA GLU A 557 -21.46 37.71 10.53
C GLU A 557 -21.66 37.24 9.08
N ASN A 558 -22.90 37.25 8.59
CA ASN A 558 -23.24 36.80 7.24
C ASN A 558 -22.74 37.77 6.14
N GLU A 559 -22.74 39.07 6.41
CA GLU A 559 -22.21 40.05 5.46
C GLU A 559 -20.68 39.93 5.33
N ILE A 560 -20.00 39.72 6.47
CA ILE A 560 -18.57 39.46 6.52
C ILE A 560 -18.21 38.16 5.79
N ALA A 561 -18.97 37.09 6.02
CA ALA A 561 -18.80 35.81 5.34
C ALA A 561 -18.97 35.92 3.82
N ALA A 562 -19.99 36.64 3.35
CA ALA A 562 -20.21 36.88 1.94
C ALA A 562 -19.05 37.66 1.30
N ARG A 563 -18.54 38.70 1.98
CA ARG A 563 -17.37 39.46 1.49
C ARG A 563 -16.10 38.62 1.44
N LEU A 564 -15.87 37.77 2.43
CA LEU A 564 -14.78 36.81 2.41
C LEU A 564 -14.89 35.86 1.21
N ALA A 565 -16.07 35.29 0.97
CA ALA A 565 -16.31 34.37 -0.14
C ALA A 565 -16.03 35.04 -1.50
N GLU A 566 -16.52 36.27 -1.70
CA GLU A 566 -16.30 37.04 -2.93
C GLU A 566 -14.81 37.36 -3.17
N ALA A 567 -14.10 37.80 -2.12
CA ALA A 567 -12.68 38.14 -2.23
C ALA A 567 -11.80 36.90 -2.44
N ALA A 568 -12.04 35.82 -1.68
CA ALA A 568 -11.32 34.56 -1.81
C ALA A 568 -11.49 33.94 -3.20
N ALA A 569 -12.70 33.98 -3.75
CA ALA A 569 -12.99 33.45 -5.09
C ALA A 569 -12.19 34.15 -6.21
N ARG A 570 -11.78 35.40 -6.01
CA ARG A 570 -10.93 36.14 -6.98
C ARG A 570 -9.43 35.91 -6.76
N SER A 571 -9.06 35.22 -5.70
CA SER A 571 -7.67 34.96 -5.30
C SER A 571 -7.24 33.54 -5.66
N ALA A 572 -5.95 33.36 -5.93
CA ALA A 572 -5.34 32.04 -6.10
C ALA A 572 -4.82 31.45 -4.77
N LYS A 573 -4.88 32.22 -3.68
CA LYS A 573 -4.35 31.80 -2.37
C LYS A 573 -5.33 30.91 -1.62
N THR A 574 -4.81 29.84 -1.02
CA THR A 574 -5.60 28.98 -0.13
C THR A 574 -6.10 29.78 1.06
N THR A 575 -7.40 29.70 1.32
CA THR A 575 -8.04 30.44 2.40
C THR A 575 -8.78 29.49 3.33
N VAL A 576 -8.57 29.64 4.64
CA VAL A 576 -9.34 28.94 5.69
C VAL A 576 -9.90 29.96 6.67
N ALA A 577 -11.09 29.67 7.19
CA ALA A 577 -11.80 30.58 8.06
C ALA A 577 -12.08 29.98 9.45
N CYS A 578 -12.28 30.83 10.44
CA CYS A 578 -12.75 30.48 11.77
C CYS A 578 -13.83 31.49 12.18
N PHE A 579 -15.08 31.08 11.98
CA PHE A 579 -16.28 31.82 12.37
C PHE A 579 -16.97 31.09 13.52
N LEU A 580 -17.60 31.84 14.42
CA LEU A 580 -18.26 31.24 15.58
C LEU A 580 -19.59 30.58 15.20
N GLY A 581 -20.36 31.20 14.30
CA GLY A 581 -21.67 30.72 13.87
C GLY A 581 -21.66 29.83 12.63
N ILE A 582 -20.57 29.84 11.85
CA ILE A 582 -20.46 29.14 10.56
C ILE A 582 -19.35 28.08 10.65
N HIS A 583 -19.71 26.82 10.45
CA HIS A 583 -18.78 25.69 10.51
C HIS A 583 -19.05 24.70 9.36
N GLY A 584 -18.00 24.25 8.70
CA GLY A 584 -18.11 23.45 7.49
C GLY A 584 -17.95 24.25 6.20
N VAL A 585 -18.39 23.62 5.12
CA VAL A 585 -18.62 24.19 3.79
C VAL A 585 -20.08 24.61 3.74
N GLN A 586 -20.34 25.91 3.92
CA GLN A 586 -21.70 26.45 4.04
C GLN A 586 -21.97 27.51 2.96
N ASP A 587 -23.25 27.75 2.66
CA ASP A 587 -23.68 28.67 1.62
C ASP A 587 -23.24 30.12 1.90
N GLU A 588 -23.16 30.53 3.17
CA GLU A 588 -22.75 31.86 3.60
C GLU A 588 -21.30 32.20 3.21
N LEU A 589 -20.45 31.18 3.04
CA LEU A 589 -19.05 31.31 2.64
C LEU A 589 -18.82 30.90 1.18
N THR A 590 -19.90 30.84 0.39
CA THR A 590 -19.87 30.36 -1.00
C THR A 590 -20.08 31.51 -1.99
N SER A 591 -19.22 31.59 -3.00
CA SER A 591 -19.32 32.51 -4.13
C SER A 591 -19.30 31.78 -5.46
N PHE A 592 -19.74 32.45 -6.53
CA PHE A 592 -19.81 31.90 -7.87
C PHE A 592 -18.90 32.66 -8.83
N LEU A 593 -18.01 31.91 -9.50
CA LEU A 593 -17.15 32.41 -10.56
C LEU A 593 -17.62 31.90 -11.92
N THR A 594 -17.15 32.55 -12.97
CA THR A 594 -17.27 32.02 -14.34
C THR A 594 -15.87 31.63 -14.79
N ASP A 595 -15.68 30.36 -15.18
CA ASP A 595 -14.39 29.90 -15.69
C ASP A 595 -14.10 30.43 -17.11
N SER A 596 -12.91 30.12 -17.62
CA SER A 596 -12.49 30.51 -18.98
C SER A 596 -13.37 29.96 -20.11
N GLU A 597 -14.21 28.96 -19.82
CA GLU A 597 -15.12 28.31 -20.75
C GLU A 597 -16.58 28.79 -20.58
N GLY A 598 -16.81 29.79 -19.72
CA GLY A 598 -18.14 30.35 -19.46
C GLY A 598 -19.00 29.53 -18.50
N ARG A 599 -18.45 28.52 -17.83
CA ARG A 599 -19.18 27.68 -16.86
C ARG A 599 -19.16 28.32 -15.48
N ARG A 600 -20.25 28.19 -14.74
CA ARG A 600 -20.31 28.61 -13.33
C ARG A 600 -19.55 27.62 -12.46
N VAL A 601 -18.54 28.12 -11.73
CA VAL A 601 -17.76 27.36 -10.76
C VAL A 601 -18.04 27.93 -9.37
N THR A 602 -18.39 27.04 -8.44
CA THR A 602 -18.61 27.40 -7.05
C THR A 602 -17.27 27.42 -6.31
N HIS A 603 -17.01 28.46 -5.53
CA HIS A 603 -15.87 28.55 -4.63
C HIS A 603 -16.37 28.78 -3.20
N THR A 604 -15.96 27.93 -2.27
CA THR A 604 -16.39 28.01 -0.87
C THR A 604 -15.17 28.07 0.04
N VAL A 605 -15.16 29.01 0.98
CA VAL A 605 -14.12 29.06 2.02
C VAL A 605 -14.53 28.14 3.18
N PRO A 606 -13.73 27.12 3.54
CA PRO A 606 -14.07 26.24 4.65
C PRO A 606 -13.90 26.96 5.99
N SER A 607 -14.89 26.80 6.88
CA SER A 607 -14.83 27.36 8.24
C SER A 607 -14.69 26.28 9.31
N TYR A 608 -13.76 26.51 10.23
CA TYR A 608 -13.42 25.63 11.33
C TYR A 608 -13.98 26.15 12.64
N LEU A 609 -14.28 25.22 13.56
CA LEU A 609 -14.80 25.55 14.88
C LEU A 609 -13.74 26.26 15.73
N GLY A 610 -12.48 25.83 15.63
CA GLY A 610 -11.36 26.38 16.36
C GLY A 610 -10.22 26.84 15.44
N PRO A 611 -9.49 27.90 15.81
CA PRO A 611 -8.32 28.35 15.05
C PRO A 611 -7.23 27.29 14.98
N GLU A 612 -7.10 26.41 15.98
CA GLU A 612 -6.11 25.34 16.01
C GLU A 612 -6.34 24.30 14.91
N ASP A 613 -7.60 23.96 14.66
CA ASP A 613 -8.00 23.00 13.62
C ASP A 613 -7.77 23.58 12.22
N ALA A 614 -8.11 24.86 12.03
CA ALA A 614 -7.87 25.58 10.77
C ALA A 614 -6.37 25.63 10.44
N VAL A 615 -5.54 26.02 11.42
CA VAL A 615 -4.09 26.09 11.27
C VAL A 615 -3.50 24.71 11.01
N TRP A 616 -3.94 23.69 11.75
CA TRP A 616 -3.45 22.33 11.59
C TRP A 616 -3.79 21.78 10.19
N ALA A 617 -5.04 21.94 9.73
CA ALA A 617 -5.48 21.49 8.41
C ALA A 617 -4.70 22.21 7.30
N LEU A 618 -4.51 23.52 7.40
CA LEU A 618 -3.71 24.29 6.45
C LEU A 618 -2.24 23.85 6.42
N ALA A 619 -1.65 23.58 7.58
CA ALA A 619 -0.26 23.10 7.68
C ALA A 619 -0.09 21.74 6.98
N ARG A 620 -0.99 20.80 7.23
CA ARG A 620 -0.97 19.49 6.55
C ARG A 620 -1.24 19.59 5.05
N ALA A 621 -2.17 20.45 4.62
CA ALA A 621 -2.39 20.72 3.20
C ALA A 621 -1.16 21.34 2.53
N THR A 622 -0.43 22.18 3.24
CA THR A 622 0.85 22.76 2.79
C THR A 622 1.95 21.71 2.68
N ASP A 623 2.07 20.82 3.68
CA ASP A 623 3.02 19.71 3.66
C ASP A 623 2.75 18.78 2.47
N TYR A 624 1.48 18.45 2.21
CA TYR A 624 1.06 17.68 1.05
C TYR A 624 1.36 18.39 -0.28
N ALA A 625 1.07 19.70 -0.40
CA ALA A 625 1.34 20.46 -1.61
C ALA A 625 2.85 20.49 -1.96
N ARG A 626 3.69 20.61 -0.92
CA ARG A 626 5.15 20.51 -1.07
C ARG A 626 5.59 19.11 -1.46
N TRP A 627 5.05 18.07 -0.81
CA TRP A 627 5.35 16.69 -1.17
C TRP A 627 4.98 16.42 -2.64
N ARG A 628 3.78 16.83 -3.06
CA ARG A 628 3.27 16.62 -4.43
C ARG A 628 4.12 17.30 -5.51
N SER A 629 4.71 18.45 -5.18
CA SER A 629 5.56 19.22 -6.11
C SER A 629 7.04 18.87 -6.02
N ALA A 630 7.45 18.07 -5.02
CA ALA A 630 8.83 17.68 -4.83
C ALA A 630 9.31 16.70 -5.91
N ASP A 631 10.62 16.73 -6.19
CA ASP A 631 11.26 15.67 -6.94
C ASP A 631 11.41 14.44 -6.04
N HIS A 632 10.76 13.36 -6.44
CA HIS A 632 10.69 12.10 -5.70
C HIS A 632 11.83 11.13 -6.04
N GLY A 633 12.77 11.55 -6.88
CA GLY A 633 13.92 10.73 -7.23
C GLY A 633 13.59 9.55 -8.15
N ARG A 634 14.60 8.69 -8.33
CA ARG A 634 14.54 7.46 -9.12
C ARG A 634 15.07 6.31 -8.29
N PHE A 635 14.53 5.11 -8.51
CA PHE A 635 15.07 3.90 -7.92
C PHE A 635 16.49 3.64 -8.41
N LEU A 636 17.32 3.13 -7.52
CA LEU A 636 18.75 2.99 -7.72
C LEU A 636 19.07 1.74 -8.55
N GLU A 637 19.92 1.91 -9.56
CA GLU A 637 20.56 0.81 -10.28
C GLU A 637 22.05 0.85 -9.94
N ILE A 638 22.46 -0.02 -9.03
CA ILE A 638 23.86 -0.14 -8.59
C ILE A 638 24.51 -1.27 -9.40
N GLU A 639 25.59 -0.94 -10.12
CA GLU A 639 26.42 -1.89 -10.86
C GLU A 639 27.36 -2.64 -9.89
N ASP A 640 27.93 -3.77 -10.35
CA ASP A 640 28.93 -4.56 -9.61
C ASP A 640 28.47 -5.18 -8.27
N LEU A 641 27.18 -5.49 -8.13
CA LEU A 641 26.65 -6.26 -6.99
C LEU A 641 26.77 -7.78 -7.22
N ASP A 642 27.26 -8.52 -6.22
CA ASP A 642 27.40 -9.98 -6.27
C ASP A 642 26.22 -10.71 -5.61
N ASP A 643 25.07 -10.71 -6.29
CA ASP A 643 23.88 -11.47 -5.87
C ASP A 643 24.15 -12.98 -5.74
N LYS A 644 25.13 -13.50 -6.49
CA LYS A 644 25.46 -14.93 -6.49
C LYS A 644 26.19 -15.31 -5.19
N GLY A 645 27.19 -14.53 -4.79
CA GLY A 645 27.90 -14.72 -3.53
C GLY A 645 26.97 -14.65 -2.32
N VAL A 646 26.05 -13.69 -2.29
CA VAL A 646 25.04 -13.60 -1.22
C VAL A 646 24.17 -14.85 -1.16
N ARG A 647 23.66 -15.35 -2.30
CA ARG A 647 22.86 -16.58 -2.34
C ARG A 647 23.63 -17.80 -1.84
N GLU A 648 24.89 -17.95 -2.26
CA GLU A 648 25.74 -19.07 -1.81
C GLU A 648 25.92 -19.06 -0.28
N ILE A 649 26.19 -17.88 0.32
CA ILE A 649 26.30 -17.73 1.79
C ILE A 649 24.97 -18.03 2.49
N VAL A 650 23.85 -17.51 1.95
CA VAL A 650 22.51 -17.69 2.52
C VAL A 650 22.09 -19.16 2.47
N ASP A 651 22.25 -19.82 1.33
CA ASP A 651 21.85 -21.22 1.13
C ASP A 651 22.69 -22.15 2.03
N GLU A 652 23.99 -21.91 2.14
CA GLU A 652 24.86 -22.66 3.04
C GLU A 652 24.44 -22.49 4.50
N ALA A 653 24.19 -21.25 4.94
CA ALA A 653 23.79 -20.96 6.32
C ALA A 653 22.40 -21.53 6.68
N LEU A 654 21.50 -21.64 5.70
CA LEU A 654 20.15 -22.18 5.88
C LEU A 654 20.07 -23.70 5.67
N THR A 655 21.18 -24.35 5.27
CA THR A 655 21.20 -25.80 5.06
C THR A 655 20.89 -26.55 6.36
N GLY A 656 19.76 -27.27 6.38
CA GLY A 656 19.29 -28.01 7.57
C GLY A 656 18.60 -27.17 8.63
N ALA A 657 18.36 -25.87 8.38
CA ALA A 657 17.60 -25.01 9.28
C ALA A 657 16.11 -25.44 9.33
N ALA A 658 15.52 -25.43 10.53
CA ALA A 658 14.11 -25.71 10.69
C ALA A 658 13.25 -24.54 10.16
N PRO A 659 12.12 -24.82 9.48
CA PRO A 659 11.14 -23.82 9.08
C PRO A 659 10.76 -22.85 10.20
N GLY A 660 10.76 -21.55 9.91
CA GLY A 660 10.39 -20.49 10.86
C GLY A 660 11.40 -20.16 11.96
N CYS A 661 12.56 -20.82 12.02
CA CYS A 661 13.60 -20.54 13.01
C CYS A 661 14.68 -19.59 12.45
N PRO A 662 14.91 -18.41 13.04
CA PRO A 662 15.97 -17.51 12.61
C PRO A 662 17.37 -18.12 12.82
N VAL A 663 18.24 -17.96 11.82
CA VAL A 663 19.66 -18.35 11.89
C VAL A 663 20.51 -17.09 11.93
N VAL A 664 21.33 -16.91 12.97
CA VAL A 664 22.25 -15.77 13.07
C VAL A 664 23.56 -16.15 12.39
N LEU A 665 24.01 -15.34 11.43
CA LEU A 665 25.30 -15.56 10.76
C LEU A 665 26.47 -15.34 11.74
N SER A 666 27.57 -16.07 11.52
CA SER A 666 28.84 -15.69 12.14
C SER A 666 29.26 -14.32 11.62
N ARG A 667 30.09 -13.62 12.38
CA ARG A 667 30.46 -12.23 12.04
C ARG A 667 31.35 -12.18 10.81
N GLU A 668 32.20 -13.18 10.61
CA GLU A 668 33.01 -13.35 9.40
C GLU A 668 32.10 -13.51 8.17
N ARG A 669 31.08 -14.39 8.26
CA ARG A 669 30.11 -14.57 7.18
C ARG A 669 29.25 -13.34 6.94
N ALA A 670 28.87 -12.61 7.99
CA ALA A 670 28.14 -11.36 7.85
C ALA A 670 28.96 -10.28 7.11
N ARG A 671 30.27 -10.20 7.38
CA ARG A 671 31.20 -9.31 6.65
C ARG A 671 31.34 -9.71 5.19
N GLU A 672 31.55 -11.00 4.90
CA GLU A 672 31.64 -11.53 3.54
C GLU A 672 30.37 -11.20 2.73
N LEU A 673 29.19 -11.39 3.34
CA LEU A 673 27.92 -11.09 2.71
C LEU A 673 27.77 -9.60 2.36
N LEU A 674 28.13 -8.70 3.28
CA LEU A 674 28.07 -7.26 3.04
C LEU A 674 29.10 -6.78 2.00
N ALA A 675 30.27 -7.41 1.96
CA ALA A 675 31.30 -7.11 0.98
C ALA A 675 30.85 -7.42 -0.47
N CYS A 676 29.99 -8.43 -0.69
CA CYS A 676 29.34 -8.68 -1.99
C CYS A 676 28.53 -7.47 -2.50
N TYR A 677 28.13 -6.57 -1.61
CA TYR A 677 27.41 -5.34 -1.92
C TYR A 677 28.26 -4.08 -1.73
N GLY A 678 29.59 -4.22 -1.58
CA GLY A 678 30.53 -3.12 -1.40
C GLY A 678 30.41 -2.40 -0.05
N ILE A 679 29.79 -3.02 0.96
CA ILE A 679 29.66 -2.47 2.30
C ILE A 679 30.80 -3.02 3.17
N GLU A 680 31.76 -2.17 3.49
CA GLU A 680 32.94 -2.55 4.28
C GLU A 680 32.77 -2.23 5.78
N THR A 681 33.21 -3.16 6.64
CA THR A 681 33.23 -2.97 8.10
C THR A 681 34.65 -2.86 8.62
N VAL A 682 34.83 -2.13 9.73
CA VAL A 682 36.15 -1.94 10.34
C VAL A 682 36.73 -3.30 10.73
N PRO A 683 37.93 -3.68 10.23
CA PRO A 683 38.59 -4.93 10.58
C PRO A 683 38.76 -5.10 12.09
N TYR A 684 38.51 -6.31 12.58
CA TYR A 684 38.83 -6.70 13.95
C TYR A 684 39.48 -8.09 13.92
N ILE A 685 40.21 -8.42 14.97
CA ILE A 685 40.78 -9.75 15.20
C ILE A 685 40.29 -10.21 16.57
N THR A 686 39.62 -11.35 16.62
CA THR A 686 39.17 -11.95 17.87
C THR A 686 40.33 -12.68 18.54
N ALA A 687 40.51 -12.43 19.83
CA ALA A 687 41.54 -13.01 20.66
C ALA A 687 40.92 -13.70 21.89
N ALA A 688 41.42 -14.89 22.21
CA ALA A 688 41.05 -15.66 23.40
C ALA A 688 42.04 -15.43 24.57
N SER A 689 43.17 -14.78 24.32
CA SER A 689 44.20 -14.49 25.33
C SER A 689 44.84 -13.12 25.13
N VAL A 690 45.44 -12.58 26.20
CA VAL A 690 46.21 -11.33 26.14
C VAL A 690 47.31 -11.39 25.06
N ALA A 691 47.98 -12.54 24.91
CA ALA A 691 49.04 -12.71 23.91
C ALA A 691 48.50 -12.56 22.47
N GLU A 692 47.35 -13.17 22.19
CA GLU A 692 46.66 -13.00 20.91
C GLU A 692 46.16 -11.56 20.73
N GLY A 693 45.67 -10.93 21.80
CA GLY A 693 45.22 -9.54 21.78
C GLY A 693 46.34 -8.55 21.46
N LEU A 694 47.53 -8.75 22.01
CA LEU A 694 48.73 -7.97 21.69
C LEU A 694 49.14 -8.15 20.22
N GLN A 695 49.18 -9.39 19.73
CA GLN A 695 49.51 -9.68 18.33
C GLN A 695 48.48 -9.06 17.37
N ALA A 696 47.20 -9.11 17.74
CA ALA A 696 46.13 -8.45 17.00
C ALA A 696 46.31 -6.94 16.97
N ALA A 697 46.64 -6.30 18.08
CA ALA A 697 46.88 -4.86 18.14
C ALA A 697 48.12 -4.42 17.35
N GLU A 698 49.19 -5.22 17.32
CA GLU A 698 50.35 -4.99 16.45
C GLU A 698 49.98 -5.07 14.97
N THR A 699 49.09 -5.99 14.61
CA THR A 699 48.63 -6.18 13.22
C THR A 699 47.70 -5.05 12.78
N ILE A 700 46.80 -4.61 13.65
CA ILE A 700 45.79 -3.58 13.37
C ILE A 700 46.41 -2.17 13.45
N GLY A 701 47.32 -1.95 14.40
CA GLY A 701 47.89 -0.66 14.75
C GLY A 701 47.10 0.06 15.83
N TYR A 702 47.82 0.67 16.79
CA TYR A 702 47.26 1.49 17.86
C TYR A 702 46.83 2.88 17.34
N PRO A 703 45.79 3.52 17.94
CA PRO A 703 44.99 3.01 19.06
C PRO A 703 43.93 1.97 18.67
N VAL A 704 43.67 1.05 19.59
CA VAL A 704 42.66 -0.03 19.44
C VAL A 704 41.55 0.06 20.48
N ALA A 705 40.45 -0.61 20.18
CA ALA A 705 39.35 -0.88 21.10
C ALA A 705 39.30 -2.38 21.43
N LEU A 706 38.94 -2.70 22.66
CA LEU A 706 38.60 -4.05 23.09
C LEU A 706 37.10 -4.17 23.28
N LYS A 707 36.49 -5.21 22.69
CA LYS A 707 35.05 -5.46 22.77
C LYS A 707 34.77 -6.90 23.16
N ALA A 708 34.03 -7.09 24.24
CA ALA A 708 33.57 -8.42 24.64
C ALA A 708 32.62 -9.01 23.59
N VAL A 709 32.87 -10.26 23.19
CA VAL A 709 32.01 -10.97 22.25
C VAL A 709 30.74 -11.51 22.94
N THR A 710 30.84 -11.81 24.24
CA THR A 710 29.76 -12.36 25.07
C THR A 710 28.48 -11.53 25.02
N LYS A 711 27.34 -12.18 24.79
CA LYS A 711 26.06 -11.51 24.49
C LYS A 711 25.59 -10.52 25.56
N SER A 712 25.85 -10.81 26.84
CA SER A 712 25.43 -9.99 27.99
C SER A 712 26.21 -8.69 28.16
N LEU A 713 27.42 -8.61 27.62
CA LEU A 713 28.32 -7.44 27.73
C LEU A 713 28.49 -6.69 26.41
N ARG A 714 28.03 -7.28 25.30
CA ARG A 714 28.18 -6.72 23.95
C ARG A 714 27.50 -5.35 23.85
N HIS A 715 28.25 -4.35 23.36
CA HIS A 715 27.85 -2.93 23.28
C HIS A 715 27.52 -2.25 24.62
N ARG A 716 27.69 -2.94 25.76
CA ARG A 716 27.39 -2.41 27.09
C ARG A 716 28.64 -1.78 27.70
N MET A 717 29.04 -0.62 27.17
CA MET A 717 30.20 0.12 27.68
C MET A 717 30.07 0.46 29.17
N GLU A 718 28.85 0.74 29.64
CA GLU A 718 28.53 1.04 31.02
C GLU A 718 28.65 -0.17 31.95
N LEU A 719 28.65 -1.39 31.41
CA LEU A 719 28.97 -2.62 32.14
C LEU A 719 30.44 -3.02 32.01
N GLY A 720 31.25 -2.25 31.27
CA GLY A 720 32.66 -2.50 31.06
C GLY A 720 32.99 -3.49 29.94
N GLY A 721 32.01 -3.91 29.13
CA GLY A 721 32.23 -4.81 28.00
C GLY A 721 32.96 -4.17 26.80
N VAL A 722 33.23 -2.87 26.84
CA VAL A 722 33.94 -2.12 25.80
C VAL A 722 34.98 -1.22 26.45
N ARG A 723 36.21 -1.26 25.94
CA ARG A 723 37.32 -0.35 26.27
C ARG A 723 37.83 0.31 25.00
N LEU A 724 38.01 1.63 25.05
CA LEU A 724 38.33 2.47 23.89
C LEU A 724 39.63 3.25 24.14
N ASN A 725 40.27 3.70 23.08
CA ASN A 725 41.51 4.50 23.12
C ASN A 725 42.64 3.79 23.89
N ILE A 726 42.86 2.51 23.60
CA ILE A 726 44.03 1.80 24.11
C ILE A 726 45.19 2.18 23.19
N ASP A 727 46.20 2.85 23.73
CA ASP A 727 47.35 3.37 22.98
C ASP A 727 48.61 2.51 23.16
N THR A 728 48.65 1.68 24.22
CA THR A 728 49.87 0.94 24.61
C THR A 728 49.62 -0.55 24.89
N PRO A 729 50.65 -1.42 24.73
CA PRO A 729 50.60 -2.82 25.14
C PRO A 729 50.25 -3.03 26.62
N GLU A 730 50.69 -2.13 27.50
CA GLU A 730 50.42 -2.18 28.93
C GLU A 730 48.94 -1.95 29.23
N GLU A 731 48.35 -0.89 28.66
CA GLU A 731 46.91 -0.61 28.77
C GLU A 731 46.08 -1.77 28.18
N LEU A 732 46.49 -2.32 27.03
CA LEU A 732 45.82 -3.46 26.43
C LEU A 732 45.79 -4.66 27.38
N THR A 733 46.92 -4.97 28.01
CA THR A 733 47.02 -6.10 28.94
C THR A 733 46.10 -5.93 30.14
N GLU A 734 46.06 -4.73 30.72
CA GLU A 734 45.20 -4.41 31.87
C GLU A 734 43.72 -4.52 31.50
N ASP A 735 43.29 -3.84 30.42
CA ASP A 735 41.90 -3.81 30.00
C ASP A 735 41.41 -5.16 29.48
N PHE A 736 42.25 -5.91 28.77
CA PHE A 736 41.91 -7.26 28.29
C PHE A 736 41.67 -8.21 29.46
N THR A 737 42.56 -8.19 30.47
CA THR A 737 42.40 -9.01 31.67
C THR A 737 41.13 -8.63 32.42
N ALA A 738 40.84 -7.33 32.56
CA ALA A 738 39.63 -6.86 33.23
C ALA A 738 38.34 -7.33 32.52
N ILE A 739 38.30 -7.31 31.18
CA ILE A 739 37.16 -7.83 30.43
C ILE A 739 37.07 -9.36 30.58
N GLN A 740 38.19 -10.10 30.55
CA GLN A 740 38.17 -11.55 30.76
C GLN A 740 37.64 -11.94 32.14
N ASP A 741 38.08 -11.25 33.20
CA ASP A 741 37.60 -11.46 34.57
C ASP A 741 36.10 -11.17 34.67
N LEU A 742 35.64 -10.11 34.00
CA LEU A 742 34.22 -9.77 33.93
C LEU A 742 33.41 -10.87 33.24
N ILE A 743 33.88 -11.40 32.10
CA ILE A 743 33.22 -12.51 31.40
C ILE A 743 33.19 -13.76 32.29
N ALA A 744 34.30 -14.10 32.93
CA ALA A 744 34.41 -15.26 33.82
C ALA A 744 33.50 -15.17 35.06
N SER A 745 33.13 -13.95 35.47
CA SER A 745 32.19 -13.72 36.58
C SER A 745 30.74 -13.98 36.23
N LEU A 746 30.41 -14.09 34.93
CA LEU A 746 29.05 -14.31 34.46
C LEU A 746 28.75 -15.81 34.36
N PRO A 747 27.52 -16.24 34.69
CA PRO A 747 27.09 -17.61 34.48
C PRO A 747 26.89 -17.86 32.98
N SER A 748 27.96 -18.25 32.29
CA SER A 748 27.97 -18.56 30.86
C SER A 748 28.98 -19.67 30.55
N ASP A 749 28.62 -20.58 29.65
CA ASP A 749 29.53 -21.59 29.09
C ASP A 749 30.28 -21.07 27.83
N GLU A 750 30.12 -19.77 27.50
CA GLU A 750 30.79 -19.13 26.36
C GLU A 750 32.28 -18.88 26.64
N GLU A 751 33.14 -19.12 25.64
CA GLU A 751 34.56 -18.76 25.73
C GLU A 751 34.72 -17.23 25.88
N PRO A 752 35.69 -16.76 26.70
CA PRO A 752 35.92 -15.34 26.96
C PRO A 752 36.68 -14.68 25.80
N LEU A 753 36.01 -14.59 24.65
CA LEU A 753 36.53 -13.99 23.42
C LEU A 753 36.38 -12.47 23.46
N ILE A 754 37.43 -11.77 23.03
CA ILE A 754 37.49 -10.32 22.97
C ILE A 754 37.98 -9.91 21.58
N ASP A 755 37.28 -8.99 20.93
CA ASP A 755 37.75 -8.40 19.68
C ASP A 755 38.72 -7.27 19.98
N VAL A 756 39.85 -7.29 19.26
CA VAL A 756 40.72 -6.14 19.09
C VAL A 756 40.34 -5.48 17.77
N GLN A 757 39.94 -4.21 17.79
CA GLN A 757 39.48 -3.48 16.60
C GLN A 757 40.18 -2.12 16.52
N ALA A 758 40.44 -1.63 15.30
CA ALA A 758 40.94 -0.26 15.10
C ALA A 758 39.97 0.78 15.68
N MET A 759 40.50 1.83 16.31
CA MET A 759 39.68 2.98 16.71
C MET A 759 39.22 3.77 15.50
N ALA A 760 37.91 3.99 15.39
CA ALA A 760 37.38 4.98 14.45
C ALA A 760 37.63 6.40 14.98
N PRO A 761 37.84 7.39 14.09
CA PRO A 761 37.92 8.79 14.48
C PRO A 761 36.65 9.25 15.23
N PRO A 762 36.75 10.30 16.08
CA PRO A 762 35.60 10.88 16.74
C PRO A 762 34.52 11.29 15.73
N GLY A 763 33.26 10.97 16.04
CA GLY A 763 32.14 11.21 15.16
C GLY A 763 30.80 11.02 15.86
N VAL A 764 29.71 11.11 15.09
CA VAL A 764 28.35 10.89 15.57
C VAL A 764 28.00 9.41 15.37
N PRO A 765 27.77 8.64 16.45
CA PRO A 765 27.37 7.25 16.33
C PRO A 765 25.90 7.17 15.91
N CYS A 766 25.63 6.38 14.87
CA CYS A 766 24.33 6.14 14.29
C CYS A 766 24.01 4.64 14.28
N VAL A 767 22.75 4.31 14.00
CA VAL A 767 22.26 2.94 13.84
C VAL A 767 21.51 2.87 12.52
N ILE A 768 21.86 1.87 11.70
CA ILE A 768 21.10 1.49 10.52
C ILE A 768 20.59 0.07 10.74
N ARG A 769 19.29 -0.14 10.51
CA ARG A 769 18.71 -1.49 10.46
C ARG A 769 18.04 -1.70 9.12
N ALA A 770 18.08 -2.92 8.60
CA ALA A 770 17.36 -3.30 7.40
C ALA A 770 16.88 -4.75 7.52
N GLY A 771 15.72 -5.10 6.99
CA GLY A 771 15.22 -6.46 7.10
C GLY A 771 13.80 -6.62 6.58
N GLU A 772 13.23 -7.82 6.75
CA GLU A 772 11.90 -8.15 6.28
C GLU A 772 10.87 -8.06 7.42
N ASP A 773 9.98 -7.07 7.37
CA ASP A 773 8.79 -7.02 8.21
C ASP A 773 7.68 -7.89 7.61
N ARG A 774 6.97 -8.63 8.48
CA ARG A 774 5.94 -9.57 8.04
C ARG A 774 4.79 -8.89 7.29
N LEU A 775 4.43 -7.66 7.66
CA LEU A 775 3.32 -6.90 7.08
C LEU A 775 3.81 -5.94 5.99
N LEU A 776 4.89 -5.19 6.22
CA LEU A 776 5.36 -4.12 5.34
C LEU A 776 6.37 -4.59 4.29
N GLY A 777 6.96 -5.77 4.45
CA GLY A 777 8.02 -6.29 3.59
C GLY A 777 9.39 -5.69 3.92
N PRO A 778 10.27 -5.46 2.93
CA PRO A 778 11.62 -4.99 3.19
C PRO A 778 11.62 -3.53 3.66
N MET A 779 12.21 -3.31 4.83
CA MET A 779 12.23 -2.04 5.53
C MET A 779 13.67 -1.64 5.87
N LEU A 780 13.90 -0.33 5.92
CA LEU A 780 15.10 0.26 6.50
C LEU A 780 14.70 1.18 7.64
N SER A 781 15.57 1.30 8.65
CA SER A 781 15.47 2.28 9.72
C SER A 781 16.80 2.98 9.98
N PHE A 782 16.75 4.26 10.32
CA PHE A 782 17.90 5.10 10.64
C PHE A 782 17.64 5.87 11.93
N SER A 783 18.65 5.94 12.79
CA SER A 783 18.61 6.75 14.00
C SER A 783 20.03 7.10 14.51
N LEU A 784 20.13 8.00 15.48
CA LEU A 784 21.37 8.18 16.24
C LEU A 784 21.47 7.11 17.34
N ALA A 785 22.68 6.58 17.59
CA ALA A 785 22.88 5.62 18.65
C ALA A 785 22.67 6.26 20.04
N GLY A 786 21.96 5.56 20.92
CA GLY A 786 21.74 5.98 22.31
C GLY A 786 20.37 5.58 22.85
N ASP A 787 20.34 5.30 24.15
CA ASP A 787 19.14 4.90 24.90
C ASP A 787 17.98 5.90 24.79
N THR A 788 18.30 7.19 24.77
CA THR A 788 17.34 8.28 24.69
C THR A 788 16.66 8.30 23.32
N THR A 789 17.39 7.99 22.25
CA THR A 789 16.83 7.86 20.89
C THR A 789 15.80 6.73 20.85
N GLU A 790 16.15 5.57 21.42
CA GLU A 790 15.26 4.40 21.49
C GLU A 790 14.02 4.70 22.34
N LEU A 791 14.20 5.33 23.51
CA LEU A 791 13.11 5.68 24.43
C LEU A 791 12.13 6.69 23.82
N LEU A 792 12.63 7.69 23.09
CA LEU A 792 11.82 8.73 22.47
C LEU A 792 11.26 8.32 21.09
N GLY A 793 11.66 7.16 20.57
CA GLY A 793 11.30 6.69 19.25
C GLY A 793 11.78 7.62 18.13
N ASP A 794 12.97 8.22 18.29
CA ASP A 794 13.55 9.09 17.26
C ASP A 794 14.24 8.27 16.16
N VAL A 795 13.43 7.47 15.47
CA VAL A 795 13.83 6.52 14.44
C VAL A 795 12.97 6.75 13.20
N GLU A 796 13.60 6.86 12.04
CA GLU A 796 12.87 6.99 10.77
C GLU A 796 12.85 5.65 10.02
N HIS A 797 11.67 5.24 9.53
CA HIS A 797 11.50 4.02 8.72
C HIS A 797 11.12 4.34 7.27
N ARG A 798 11.61 3.53 6.33
CA ARG A 798 11.28 3.60 4.90
C ARG A 798 11.13 2.19 4.31
N VAL A 799 10.24 2.05 3.32
CA VAL A 799 10.09 0.80 2.55
C VAL A 799 11.16 0.76 1.46
N ALA A 800 11.77 -0.41 1.25
CA ALA A 800 12.68 -0.66 0.13
C ALA A 800 11.91 -0.99 -1.18
N PRO A 801 12.49 -0.72 -2.37
CA PRO A 801 13.76 -0.02 -2.57
C PRO A 801 13.65 1.50 -2.34
N LEU A 802 14.75 2.11 -1.88
CA LEU A 802 14.90 3.56 -1.77
C LEU A 802 15.20 4.19 -3.14
N THR A 803 14.80 5.44 -3.31
CA THR A 803 15.28 6.33 -4.38
C THR A 803 16.54 7.08 -3.96
N ASP A 804 17.20 7.70 -4.93
CA ASP A 804 18.34 8.63 -4.74
C ASP A 804 18.03 9.87 -3.87
N LYS A 805 16.76 10.06 -3.46
CA LYS A 805 16.34 11.10 -2.52
C LYS A 805 15.95 10.55 -1.15
N ASP A 806 15.35 9.36 -1.10
CA ASP A 806 14.76 8.81 0.13
C ASP A 806 15.80 8.68 1.26
N ALA A 807 17.03 8.22 0.98
CA ALA A 807 18.06 8.01 2.00
C ALA A 807 18.48 9.33 2.68
N GLY A 808 18.70 10.39 1.90
CA GLY A 808 19.04 11.70 2.43
C GLY A 808 17.88 12.37 3.19
N GLU A 809 16.64 12.13 2.76
CA GLU A 809 15.44 12.58 3.48
C GLU A 809 15.26 11.83 4.81
N MET A 810 15.50 10.52 4.80
CA MET A 810 15.42 9.65 5.97
C MET A 810 16.38 10.08 7.09
N ILE A 811 17.63 10.45 6.74
CA ILE A 811 18.61 10.98 7.69
C ILE A 811 18.18 12.33 8.27
N ARG A 812 17.55 13.19 7.46
CA ARG A 812 17.10 14.52 7.90
C ARG A 812 15.81 14.48 8.72
N ALA A 813 14.99 13.45 8.55
CA ALA A 813 13.67 13.33 9.16
C ALA A 813 13.71 13.09 10.68
N ILE A 814 14.77 12.47 11.21
CA ILE A 814 14.90 12.30 12.66
C ILE A 814 15.06 13.66 13.35
N LYS A 815 14.47 13.81 14.53
CA LYS A 815 14.45 15.06 15.32
C LYS A 815 15.86 15.45 15.76
N SER A 816 16.72 14.47 15.99
CA SER A 816 18.12 14.66 16.37
C SER A 816 19.09 14.90 15.20
N SER A 817 18.59 14.96 13.96
CA SER A 817 19.41 15.20 12.76
C SER A 817 20.24 16.49 12.79
N PRO A 818 19.87 17.60 13.50
CA PRO A 818 20.75 18.76 13.63
C PRO A 818 22.14 18.43 14.19
N ARG A 819 22.32 17.33 14.94
CA ARG A 819 23.64 16.88 15.39
C ARG A 819 24.56 16.45 14.25
N LEU A 820 24.02 16.02 13.12
CA LEU A 820 24.78 15.64 11.92
C LEU A 820 25.18 16.88 11.11
N PHE A 821 24.42 17.97 11.17
CA PHE A 821 24.66 19.20 10.39
C PHE A 821 25.34 20.32 11.20
N GLY A 822 25.85 19.99 12.39
CA GLY A 822 26.51 20.91 13.31
C GLY A 822 25.56 21.43 14.40
N TYR A 823 25.86 21.06 15.65
CA TYR A 823 25.06 21.46 16.82
C TYR A 823 25.96 21.80 18.00
N ARG A 824 25.71 22.95 18.64
CA ARG A 824 26.47 23.45 19.81
C ARG A 824 28.00 23.46 19.62
N GLY A 825 28.46 23.81 18.42
CA GLY A 825 29.89 23.91 18.11
C GLY A 825 30.54 22.61 17.63
N LEU A 826 29.80 21.50 17.56
CA LEU A 826 30.24 20.32 16.83
C LEU A 826 30.25 20.61 15.32
N PRO A 827 31.29 20.15 14.58
CA PRO A 827 31.31 20.27 13.13
C PRO A 827 30.24 19.38 12.48
N PRO A 828 29.75 19.73 11.28
CA PRO A 828 28.91 18.85 10.48
C PRO A 828 29.68 17.59 10.07
N VAL A 829 29.01 16.44 10.01
CA VAL A 829 29.57 15.19 9.48
C VAL A 829 29.24 15.03 8.00
N ASP A 830 30.03 14.23 7.30
CA ASP A 830 29.72 13.79 5.95
C ASP A 830 28.66 12.69 5.99
N ILE A 831 27.50 12.96 5.38
CA ILE A 831 26.37 12.04 5.35
C ILE A 831 26.31 11.22 4.06
N ASP A 832 27.08 11.57 3.02
CA ASP A 832 27.07 10.85 1.75
C ASP A 832 27.49 9.36 1.91
N PRO A 833 28.49 9.01 2.74
CA PRO A 833 28.79 7.62 3.07
C PRO A 833 27.63 6.87 3.75
N LEU A 834 26.86 7.54 4.61
CA LEU A 834 25.69 6.93 5.24
C LEU A 834 24.57 6.69 4.21
N ILE A 835 24.42 7.61 3.27
CA ILE A 835 23.49 7.49 2.15
C ILE A 835 23.86 6.26 1.32
N ASP A 836 25.11 6.13 0.88
CA ASP A 836 25.57 4.97 0.08
C ASP A 836 25.31 3.63 0.79
N VAL A 837 25.53 3.55 2.11
CA VAL A 837 25.21 2.35 2.90
C VAL A 837 23.71 2.04 2.91
N LEU A 838 22.86 3.05 3.15
CA LEU A 838 21.40 2.89 3.12
C LEU A 838 20.90 2.45 1.74
N GLU A 839 21.46 3.03 0.69
CA GLU A 839 21.14 2.72 -0.71
C GLU A 839 21.50 1.28 -1.07
N ARG A 840 22.72 0.84 -0.76
CA ARG A 840 23.18 -0.55 -1.00
C ARG A 840 22.38 -1.56 -0.18
N LEU A 841 22.13 -1.26 1.11
CA LEU A 841 21.29 -2.11 1.96
C LEU A 841 19.88 -2.24 1.41
N SER A 842 19.33 -1.16 0.86
CA SER A 842 17.99 -1.16 0.30
C SER A 842 17.85 -2.14 -0.87
N VAL A 843 18.84 -2.15 -1.77
CA VAL A 843 18.89 -3.11 -2.86
C VAL A 843 19.10 -4.54 -2.33
N LEU A 844 19.97 -4.72 -1.33
CA LEU A 844 20.28 -6.03 -0.73
C LEU A 844 19.02 -6.69 -0.15
N VAL A 845 18.30 -5.99 0.72
CA VAL A 845 17.09 -6.56 1.34
C VAL A 845 15.96 -6.72 0.31
N GLU A 846 15.85 -5.85 -0.70
CA GLU A 846 14.87 -6.03 -1.78
C GLU A 846 15.17 -7.29 -2.63
N ARG A 847 16.43 -7.66 -2.86
CA ARG A 847 16.78 -8.83 -3.69
C ARG A 847 16.80 -10.15 -2.92
N HIS A 848 17.01 -10.11 -1.60
CA HIS A 848 17.20 -11.31 -0.78
C HIS A 848 16.22 -11.33 0.41
N PRO A 849 14.97 -11.81 0.22
CA PRO A 849 13.95 -11.83 1.27
C PRO A 849 14.31 -12.72 2.47
N GLN A 850 15.26 -13.64 2.32
CA GLN A 850 15.79 -14.48 3.40
C GLN A 850 16.50 -13.66 4.50
N LEU A 851 16.93 -12.42 4.20
CA LEU A 851 17.52 -11.51 5.18
C LEU A 851 16.43 -10.96 6.10
N LEU A 852 16.29 -11.60 7.27
CA LEU A 852 15.28 -11.24 8.26
C LEU A 852 15.61 -9.91 8.93
N ASP A 853 16.86 -9.74 9.36
CA ASP A 853 17.32 -8.56 10.10
C ASP A 853 18.82 -8.35 9.89
N ILE A 854 19.20 -7.11 9.60
CA ILE A 854 20.56 -6.59 9.50
C ILE A 854 20.60 -5.39 10.45
N GLU A 855 21.49 -5.43 11.44
CA GLU A 855 21.71 -4.33 12.37
C GLU A 855 23.18 -3.89 12.30
N MET A 856 23.40 -2.62 11.93
CA MET A 856 24.69 -1.95 12.01
C MET A 856 24.69 -1.02 13.22
N HIS A 857 25.32 -1.46 14.32
CA HIS A 857 25.27 -0.76 15.60
C HIS A 857 26.61 -0.82 16.35
N PRO A 858 27.38 0.28 16.41
CA PRO A 858 27.16 1.56 15.73
C PRO A 858 27.85 1.64 14.35
N ILE A 859 27.35 2.56 13.52
CA ILE A 859 28.08 3.18 12.41
C ILE A 859 28.46 4.61 12.81
N VAL A 860 29.74 4.96 12.81
CA VAL A 860 30.22 6.27 13.25
C VAL A 860 30.43 7.19 12.06
N ALA A 861 29.63 8.26 11.96
CA ALA A 861 29.75 9.29 10.94
C ALA A 861 30.75 10.37 11.35
N THR A 862 31.71 10.69 10.50
CA THR A 862 32.79 11.66 10.75
C THR A 862 32.72 12.79 9.72
N GLU A 863 33.60 13.79 9.80
CA GLU A 863 33.66 14.89 8.83
C GLU A 863 33.99 14.46 7.39
N THR A 864 34.49 13.23 7.19
CA THR A 864 34.99 12.78 5.88
C THR A 864 34.46 11.43 5.42
N THR A 865 34.01 10.55 6.34
CA THR A 865 33.52 9.22 6.00
C THR A 865 32.68 8.61 7.14
N SER A 866 32.15 7.39 6.95
CA SER A 866 31.50 6.61 8.01
C SER A 866 32.19 5.27 8.26
N TYR A 867 32.24 4.82 9.52
CA TYR A 867 32.88 3.59 9.94
C TYR A 867 31.88 2.63 10.58
N ILE A 868 31.61 1.48 9.93
CA ILE A 868 30.73 0.43 10.48
C ILE A 868 31.52 -0.41 11.48
N LEU A 869 31.18 -0.29 12.77
CA LEU A 869 31.98 -0.89 13.84
C LEU A 869 31.51 -2.30 14.24
N ASP A 870 30.24 -2.60 14.07
CA ASP A 870 29.70 -3.95 14.27
C ASP A 870 28.49 -4.18 13.37
N VAL A 871 28.27 -5.45 13.03
CA VAL A 871 27.11 -5.88 12.25
C VAL A 871 26.59 -7.22 12.74
N ARG A 872 25.27 -7.35 12.72
CA ARG A 872 24.56 -8.59 13.00
C ARG A 872 23.58 -8.87 11.87
N ILE A 873 23.59 -10.09 11.35
CA ILE A 873 22.67 -10.53 10.30
C ILE A 873 21.96 -11.80 10.76
N SER A 874 20.64 -11.81 10.63
CA SER A 874 19.78 -12.97 10.87
C SER A 874 19.04 -13.36 9.59
N LEU A 875 18.95 -14.66 9.33
CA LEU A 875 18.32 -15.25 8.15
C LEU A 875 17.08 -16.06 8.51
N LEU A 876 16.18 -16.27 7.55
CA LEU A 876 15.00 -17.12 7.69
C LEU A 876 14.71 -17.92 6.40
N ALA A 877 14.67 -19.25 6.51
CA ALA A 877 14.50 -20.16 5.36
C ALA A 877 13.18 -19.97 4.60
N ASP A 878 12.07 -19.73 5.32
CA ASP A 878 10.73 -19.57 4.72
C ASP A 878 10.29 -18.12 4.63
N ALA A 879 11.22 -17.17 4.46
CA ALA A 879 10.86 -15.80 4.13
C ALA A 879 10.31 -15.72 2.70
N THR A 880 9.16 -16.35 2.47
CA THR A 880 8.43 -16.28 1.23
C THR A 880 7.69 -14.96 1.22
N ARG A 881 8.19 -14.05 0.37
CA ARG A 881 7.41 -12.88 -0.04
C ARG A 881 6.19 -13.37 -0.78
N ILE A 882 5.07 -13.37 -0.06
CA ILE A 882 3.73 -13.45 -0.64
C ILE A 882 3.59 -12.32 -1.68
N ASP A 883 4.21 -11.16 -1.46
CA ASP A 883 4.20 -10.00 -2.38
C ASP A 883 5.27 -10.03 -3.48
N THR A 884 5.84 -11.20 -3.81
CA THR A 884 6.55 -11.34 -5.09
C THR A 884 5.60 -10.98 -6.23
N THR A 885 6.11 -10.66 -7.42
CA THR A 885 5.29 -10.44 -8.65
C THR A 885 4.15 -11.48 -8.81
N ARG A 886 4.33 -12.68 -8.24
CA ARG A 886 3.37 -13.77 -8.02
C ARG A 886 1.98 -13.34 -7.51
N ARG A 887 1.86 -12.29 -6.67
CA ARG A 887 0.58 -11.91 -6.02
C ARG A 887 0.30 -10.40 -6.00
N LEU A 888 1.03 -9.61 -6.80
CA LEU A 888 0.58 -8.24 -7.12
C LEU A 888 -0.82 -8.25 -7.77
N LEU A 889 -1.22 -9.39 -8.36
CA LEU A 889 -2.46 -9.59 -9.11
C LEU A 889 -3.66 -10.14 -8.30
N SER A 890 -3.51 -10.40 -6.99
CA SER A 890 -4.59 -10.94 -6.13
C SER A 890 -4.94 -10.04 -4.94
#